data_AF-A0A087HL99-F1
#
_entry.id   AF-A0A087HL99-F1
#
_cell.length_a   1.000
_cell.length_b   1.000
_cell.length_c   1.000
_cell.angle_alpha   90.00
_cell.angle_beta   90.00
_cell.angle_gamma   90.00
#
_symmetry.space_group_name_H-M   'P 1'
#
loop_
_entity.id
_entity.type
_entity.pdbx_description
1 polymer ?
#
loop_
_entity_poly.entity_id
_entity_poly.type
_entity_poly.pdbx_seq_one_letter_code
_entity_poly.pdbx_strand_id
1 'polypeptide(L)'
;MTKLAITLPLIFTLLIIFIDVSTGSSNIFNVVSFGAKPDGVTDSTAAFLKAWQGACSSAASATVLVPTGTFLVKVITFGGPCKSRLKFQVTGTVVAPTDYWAFGNSGYWILFNKVSKFSLVGGTFDARASGFWSCRKSGQNCPPGVRSISFNSANDVIISGVKSMNSQVSHMTLNGCTNVVVRNIKLVAPGDSPNTDGFGIQFSTGVTFTGNTVQTGDDCVAIGPGTRNFVISKLACGPGHGVSIGSLAKVFNEAGVENVTVSSSVFTGTQNGVRIKSWARPSNGFVRNVFFQNLIMKNVQNPIIIDQNYCPSKQGCPTEHSGVKISQVTYKNIQGTSATQQAMKLECSKTSPCTRITLQDIKLTYNKGTPATSFCSNALGTNLGPRFFLLPNTRETKMGSFGSCNGEPPSSSRGKSMEEQQQSLRCIGTENQVRKKSFRVVLERQLSFMNGGSERKKNELPGKRGDSSLHIAARTGNLGNVIELIRGCNGIEELLSKQNLEGETSLYTAAENGHWLVVEEMLKHMDLDTASIAARNGFDPFHIAAKQGHLEALKQLLDTFPNLAMTTDSSCTTALHTAATQGHIDVVNLLLKTDSHLAKIAKNNGKTALHSAARMGHVEVVKSLIGNDAKIGFRTDKKGQTALHMAVKGQNKGVVHELVKPDPAVLSVEDNKGNTPLHIASKKGRAKIVRCLVSFDGINLNAMNKAGDTALDIAEKIGNSELVSILKEAGAATTAKDLGKPQNPAKQLKQTVSDIRHEVQSQLQQSRQTGARVQRIAKRLKKLHINGLNNAINSATVVAVLIATVAFAAIFTIPGQYEEERTIGMLLGEARIANKAPFLVFFIFDSLALFISLAVVVVQTSVVVIEQKAKKKLVFVINKLMWLACLFISVAFVSLSFIVVGKEDILLAICETVIGGTIMLTTIGAMCYCVIMHRIEETKLKSMRKERSKSISSSHMPSESEILKGEFNKRMYAL
;
A
#
# COMPACT_ATOMS: atom_id res chain seq x y z
N MET A 1 -21.49 -78.28 -15.79
CA MET A 1 -20.88 -78.23 -17.13
C MET A 1 -20.15 -76.90 -17.28
N THR A 2 -18.84 -76.99 -17.57
CA THR A 2 -17.89 -75.98 -18.11
C THR A 2 -17.80 -74.63 -17.40
N LYS A 3 -16.95 -74.47 -16.38
CA LYS A 3 -15.53 -73.99 -16.42
C LYS A 3 -15.32 -72.71 -17.25
N LEU A 4 -14.97 -71.60 -16.58
CA LEU A 4 -13.91 -70.73 -17.10
C LEU A 4 -13.17 -70.00 -15.96
N ALA A 5 -11.85 -70.14 -16.01
CA ALA A 5 -10.85 -69.63 -15.10
C ALA A 5 -10.05 -68.52 -15.81
N ILE A 6 -9.63 -67.51 -15.05
CA ILE A 6 -8.33 -66.81 -15.08
C ILE A 6 -7.82 -66.29 -16.45
N THR A 7 -7.63 -64.96 -16.59
CA THR A 7 -6.32 -64.29 -16.90
C THR A 7 -6.49 -62.83 -17.39
N LEU A 8 -5.78 -61.92 -16.71
CA LEU A 8 -5.25 -60.63 -17.21
C LEU A 8 -4.12 -60.92 -18.24
N PRO A 9 -3.45 -59.94 -18.90
CA PRO A 9 -3.83 -58.82 -19.77
C PRO A 9 -3.13 -58.92 -21.16
N LEU A 10 -3.71 -58.43 -22.26
CA LEU A 10 -2.92 -58.13 -23.46
C LEU A 10 -3.57 -57.02 -24.27
N ILE A 11 -2.72 -56.19 -24.89
CA ILE A 11 -2.99 -54.96 -25.66
C ILE A 11 -2.63 -53.69 -24.88
N PHE A 12 -1.36 -53.64 -24.47
CA PHE A 12 -0.60 -52.41 -24.20
C PHE A 12 0.60 -52.37 -25.15
N THR A 13 0.39 -52.49 -26.46
CA THR A 13 1.45 -52.32 -27.48
C THR A 13 0.82 -52.13 -28.86
N LEU A 14 0.30 -50.93 -29.15
CA LEU A 14 0.30 -50.32 -30.50
C LEU A 14 -0.37 -48.94 -30.47
N LEU A 15 0.24 -47.95 -29.80
CA LEU A 15 0.02 -46.53 -30.15
C LEU A 15 1.10 -45.61 -29.53
N ILE A 16 2.36 -45.99 -29.69
CA ILE A 16 3.48 -45.05 -29.57
C ILE A 16 4.27 -45.17 -30.87
N ILE A 17 4.02 -44.25 -31.80
CA ILE A 17 4.94 -43.61 -32.75
C ILE A 17 4.04 -42.67 -33.56
N PHE A 18 4.08 -41.40 -33.18
CA PHE A 18 3.81 -40.15 -33.91
C PHE A 18 3.47 -39.09 -32.86
N ILE A 19 4.38 -38.93 -31.88
CA ILE A 19 4.57 -37.60 -31.31
C ILE A 19 5.43 -36.90 -32.34
N ASP A 20 4.79 -36.06 -33.15
CA ASP A 20 5.47 -34.99 -33.85
C ASP A 20 6.28 -34.22 -32.80
N VAL A 21 7.59 -34.49 -32.76
CA VAL A 21 8.57 -33.52 -32.28
C VAL A 21 8.54 -32.41 -33.31
N SER A 22 7.54 -31.53 -33.18
CA SER A 22 7.60 -30.24 -33.84
C SER A 22 8.77 -29.49 -33.22
N THR A 23 9.92 -29.60 -33.88
CA THR A 23 10.94 -28.56 -33.85
C THR A 23 10.29 -27.32 -34.44
N GLY A 24 9.51 -26.61 -33.61
CA GLY A 24 8.82 -25.41 -34.02
C GLY A 24 9.85 -24.40 -34.51
N SER A 25 9.97 -24.26 -35.83
CA SER A 25 10.74 -23.22 -36.50
C SER A 25 10.40 -21.88 -35.84
N SER A 26 11.33 -21.34 -35.04
CA SER A 26 11.15 -20.01 -34.47
C SER A 26 11.35 -19.00 -35.58
N ASN A 27 10.38 -18.12 -35.81
CA ASN A 27 10.55 -17.06 -36.80
C ASN A 27 11.68 -16.13 -36.36
N ILE A 28 12.74 -16.01 -37.16
CA ILE A 28 13.91 -15.17 -36.86
C ILE A 28 13.75 -13.80 -37.53
N PHE A 29 13.80 -12.75 -36.72
CA PHE A 29 13.77 -11.35 -37.14
C PHE A 29 15.16 -10.76 -36.90
N ASN A 30 16.04 -10.85 -37.89
CA ASN A 30 17.39 -10.31 -37.82
C ASN A 30 17.37 -8.80 -38.05
N VAL A 31 17.88 -8.02 -37.11
CA VAL A 31 17.88 -6.54 -37.19
C VAL A 31 18.58 -6.00 -38.43
N VAL A 32 19.59 -6.71 -38.96
CA VAL A 32 20.30 -6.32 -40.20
C VAL A 32 19.38 -6.40 -41.41
N SER A 33 18.49 -7.40 -41.47
CA SER A 33 17.46 -7.52 -42.51
C SER A 33 16.46 -6.37 -42.51
N PHE A 34 16.38 -5.60 -41.40
CA PHE A 34 15.54 -4.41 -41.27
C PHE A 34 16.34 -3.10 -41.40
N GLY A 35 17.60 -3.16 -41.84
CA GLY A 35 18.46 -2.01 -42.13
C GLY A 35 19.40 -1.59 -41.00
N ALA A 36 19.58 -2.40 -39.95
CA ALA A 36 20.60 -2.12 -38.94
C ALA A 36 22.00 -2.31 -39.51
N LYS A 37 22.94 -1.41 -39.22
CA LYS A 37 24.34 -1.53 -39.66
C LYS A 37 25.26 -1.85 -38.47
N PRO A 38 26.15 -2.86 -38.59
CA PRO A 38 27.05 -3.29 -37.52
C PRO A 38 28.32 -2.42 -37.38
N ASP A 39 28.23 -1.11 -37.58
CA ASP A 39 29.38 -0.18 -37.61
C ASP A 39 29.59 0.61 -36.30
N GLY A 40 28.64 0.56 -35.37
CA GLY A 40 28.66 1.30 -34.11
C GLY A 40 28.47 2.82 -34.23
N VAL A 41 28.10 3.31 -35.43
CA VAL A 41 27.96 4.74 -35.76
C VAL A 41 26.59 5.04 -36.37
N THR A 42 26.08 4.18 -37.23
CA THR A 42 24.77 4.36 -37.87
C THR A 42 23.65 4.04 -36.89
N ASP A 43 22.71 4.98 -36.72
CA ASP A 43 21.54 4.82 -35.87
C ASP A 43 20.65 3.66 -36.33
N SER A 44 20.71 2.55 -35.59
CA SER A 44 19.97 1.32 -35.86
C SER A 44 18.63 1.24 -35.11
N THR A 45 18.20 2.31 -34.42
CA THR A 45 16.98 2.32 -33.58
C THR A 45 15.74 1.90 -34.36
N ALA A 46 15.55 2.45 -35.57
CA ALA A 46 14.38 2.14 -36.40
C ALA A 46 14.36 0.66 -36.85
N ALA A 47 15.52 0.09 -37.17
CA ALA A 47 15.65 -1.30 -37.58
C ALA A 47 15.32 -2.26 -36.42
N PHE A 48 15.81 -1.97 -35.21
CA PHE A 48 15.47 -2.73 -34.00
C PHE A 48 13.97 -2.69 -33.71
N LEU A 49 13.32 -1.54 -33.85
CA LEU A 49 11.87 -1.40 -33.66
C LEU A 49 11.07 -2.19 -34.69
N LYS A 50 11.47 -2.17 -35.97
CA LYS A 50 10.82 -2.96 -37.04
C LYS A 50 10.94 -4.47 -36.79
N ALA A 51 12.15 -4.94 -36.45
CA ALA A 51 12.38 -6.34 -36.11
C ALA A 51 11.55 -6.77 -34.88
N TRP A 52 11.49 -5.93 -33.84
CA TRP A 52 10.66 -6.16 -32.67
C TRP A 52 9.17 -6.22 -33.01
N GLN A 53 8.66 -5.28 -33.81
CA GLN A 53 7.26 -5.23 -34.18
C GLN A 53 6.86 -6.49 -34.97
N GLY A 54 7.70 -6.92 -35.91
CA GLY A 54 7.53 -8.17 -36.65
C GLY A 54 7.44 -9.37 -35.70
N ALA A 55 8.44 -9.52 -34.83
CA ALA A 55 8.50 -10.63 -33.88
C ALA A 55 7.33 -10.63 -32.88
N CYS A 56 6.98 -9.48 -32.31
CA CYS A 56 5.95 -9.33 -31.28
C CYS A 56 4.53 -9.58 -31.83
N SER A 57 4.34 -9.33 -33.14
CA SER A 57 3.09 -9.58 -33.86
C SER A 57 2.93 -11.01 -34.38
N SER A 58 3.99 -11.83 -34.31
CA SER A 58 4.02 -13.22 -34.79
C SER A 58 3.12 -14.14 -33.95
N ALA A 59 2.36 -15.01 -34.61
CA ALA A 59 1.53 -16.00 -33.93
C ALA A 59 2.36 -17.18 -33.36
N ALA A 60 3.45 -17.54 -34.04
CA ALA A 60 4.41 -18.55 -33.61
C ALA A 60 5.50 -17.93 -32.71
N SER A 61 6.25 -18.77 -31.99
CA SER A 61 7.40 -18.31 -31.20
C SER A 61 8.40 -17.59 -32.11
N ALA A 62 8.87 -16.42 -31.67
CA ALA A 62 9.72 -15.56 -32.48
C ALA A 62 11.02 -15.19 -31.77
N THR A 63 12.08 -15.02 -32.55
CA THR A 63 13.40 -14.59 -32.10
C THR A 63 13.79 -13.28 -32.78
N VAL A 64 13.97 -12.21 -32.02
CA VAL A 64 14.71 -11.02 -32.52
C VAL A 64 16.19 -11.32 -32.38
N LEU A 65 16.91 -11.29 -33.50
CA LEU A 65 18.34 -11.60 -33.55
C LEU A 65 19.14 -10.33 -33.81
N VAL A 66 20.05 -10.02 -32.88
CA VAL A 66 21.12 -9.03 -33.04
C VAL A 66 22.42 -9.80 -33.27
N PRO A 67 22.92 -9.89 -34.52
CA PRO A 67 24.09 -10.69 -34.83
C PRO A 67 25.39 -10.06 -34.29
N THR A 68 26.53 -10.69 -34.55
CA THR A 68 27.85 -10.13 -34.24
C THR A 68 28.05 -8.80 -34.97
N GLY A 69 28.64 -7.83 -34.29
CA GLY A 69 28.80 -6.46 -34.78
C GLY A 69 28.51 -5.44 -33.67
N THR A 70 28.76 -4.16 -33.95
CA THR A 70 28.45 -3.06 -33.02
C THR A 70 27.29 -2.26 -33.55
N PHE A 71 26.23 -2.07 -32.78
CA PHE A 71 25.01 -1.38 -33.24
C PHE A 71 24.72 -0.18 -32.36
N LEU A 72 24.72 1.02 -32.96
CA LEU A 72 24.31 2.24 -32.25
C LEU A 72 22.78 2.27 -32.12
N VAL A 73 22.28 2.39 -30.90
CA VAL A 73 20.85 2.52 -30.61
C VAL A 73 20.63 3.69 -29.68
N LYS A 74 19.73 4.61 -30.04
CA LYS A 74 19.31 5.74 -29.19
C LYS A 74 18.29 5.26 -28.15
N VAL A 75 17.56 6.17 -27.51
CA VAL A 75 16.45 5.81 -26.62
C VAL A 75 15.47 4.90 -27.36
N ILE A 76 15.19 3.71 -26.82
CA ILE A 76 14.31 2.74 -27.45
C ILE A 76 13.37 2.08 -26.44
N THR A 77 12.12 1.86 -26.87
CA THR A 77 11.11 1.14 -26.07
C THR A 77 10.55 -0.04 -26.85
N PHE A 78 10.70 -1.23 -26.28
CA PHE A 78 10.11 -2.47 -26.72
C PHE A 78 8.83 -2.75 -25.95
N GLY A 79 7.69 -2.47 -26.59
CA GLY A 79 6.36 -2.59 -25.99
C GLY A 79 5.71 -3.95 -26.23
N GLY A 80 5.05 -4.48 -25.19
CA GLY A 80 4.10 -5.60 -25.28
C GLY A 80 2.63 -5.15 -25.08
N PRO A 81 1.69 -6.10 -24.98
CA PRO A 81 1.90 -7.55 -24.96
C PRO A 81 2.18 -8.12 -26.36
N CYS A 82 3.09 -9.09 -26.43
CA CYS A 82 3.34 -9.86 -27.66
C CYS A 82 2.42 -11.08 -27.74
N LYS A 83 2.10 -11.53 -28.96
CA LYS A 83 1.14 -12.63 -29.18
C LYS A 83 1.66 -13.98 -28.71
N SER A 84 2.96 -14.23 -28.90
CA SER A 84 3.63 -15.49 -28.60
C SER A 84 4.85 -15.29 -27.70
N ARG A 85 5.54 -16.40 -27.36
CA ARG A 85 6.82 -16.35 -26.65
C ARG A 85 7.86 -15.66 -27.53
N LEU A 86 8.61 -14.74 -26.95
CA LEU A 86 9.60 -13.95 -27.68
C LEU A 86 10.97 -14.05 -27.05
N LYS A 87 11.97 -14.37 -27.88
CA LYS A 87 13.38 -14.41 -27.51
C LYS A 87 14.10 -13.21 -28.15
N PHE A 88 14.80 -12.42 -27.36
CA PHE A 88 15.70 -11.37 -27.83
C PHE A 88 17.12 -11.86 -27.65
N GLN A 89 17.71 -12.34 -28.74
CA GLN A 89 19.03 -12.93 -28.76
C GLN A 89 20.04 -11.88 -29.25
N VAL A 90 21.01 -11.57 -28.42
CA VAL A 90 22.11 -10.66 -28.77
C VAL A 90 23.41 -11.45 -28.78
N THR A 91 24.11 -11.38 -29.90
CA THR A 91 25.45 -11.97 -30.09
C THR A 91 26.52 -10.88 -30.14
N GLY A 92 26.21 -9.72 -30.72
CA GLY A 92 27.10 -8.57 -30.80
C GLY A 92 27.04 -7.60 -29.62
N THR A 93 27.40 -6.35 -29.90
CA THR A 93 27.43 -5.24 -28.96
C THR A 93 26.43 -4.17 -29.36
N VAL A 94 25.58 -3.73 -28.44
CA VAL A 94 24.71 -2.57 -28.60
C VAL A 94 25.35 -1.41 -27.84
N VAL A 95 25.52 -0.26 -28.50
CA VAL A 95 26.16 0.92 -27.93
C VAL A 95 25.22 2.11 -27.90
N ALA A 96 25.35 2.92 -26.85
CA ALA A 96 24.72 4.22 -26.73
C ALA A 96 25.40 5.28 -27.61
N PRO A 97 24.72 6.41 -27.90
CA PRO A 97 25.38 7.62 -28.38
C PRO A 97 26.48 8.08 -27.40
N THR A 98 27.57 8.61 -27.94
CA THR A 98 28.63 9.25 -27.14
C THR A 98 28.16 10.55 -26.51
N ASP A 99 27.26 11.26 -27.19
CA ASP A 99 26.55 12.41 -26.64
C ASP A 99 25.55 11.95 -25.57
N TYR A 100 25.92 12.16 -24.30
CA TYR A 100 25.09 11.80 -23.16
C TYR A 100 23.84 12.68 -22.99
N TRP A 101 23.71 13.78 -23.74
CA TRP A 101 22.47 14.57 -23.81
C TRP A 101 21.42 13.96 -24.74
N ALA A 102 21.81 13.05 -25.64
CA ALA A 102 20.92 12.44 -26.62
C ALA A 102 19.73 11.68 -26.02
N PHE A 103 19.74 11.39 -24.70
CA PHE A 103 18.65 10.72 -24.00
C PHE A 103 17.58 11.67 -23.46
N GLY A 104 17.85 12.98 -23.37
CA GLY A 104 16.94 13.98 -22.80
C GLY A 104 16.41 13.59 -21.41
N ASN A 105 15.10 13.72 -21.21
CA ASN A 105 14.41 13.38 -19.96
C ASN A 105 13.76 11.98 -19.98
N SER A 106 14.24 11.05 -20.82
CA SER A 106 13.61 9.71 -20.95
C SER A 106 13.67 8.90 -19.65
N GLY A 107 14.75 9.06 -18.88
CA GLY A 107 15.04 8.27 -17.68
C GLY A 107 15.43 6.81 -17.96
N TYR A 108 15.62 6.41 -19.22
CA TYR A 108 16.11 5.09 -19.64
C TYR A 108 16.73 5.13 -21.05
N TRP A 109 17.64 4.20 -21.32
CA TRP A 109 18.16 3.94 -22.67
C TRP A 109 17.32 2.87 -23.37
N ILE A 110 17.24 1.66 -22.79
CA ILE A 110 16.46 0.53 -23.33
C ILE A 110 15.36 0.17 -22.36
N LEU A 111 14.10 0.25 -22.81
CA LEU A 111 12.93 -0.11 -22.00
C LEU A 111 12.15 -1.27 -22.61
N PHE A 112 12.02 -2.36 -21.85
CA PHE A 112 11.05 -3.43 -22.08
C PHE A 112 9.78 -3.18 -21.25
N ASN A 113 8.70 -2.77 -21.90
CA ASN A 113 7.47 -2.35 -21.21
C ASN A 113 6.32 -3.33 -21.46
N LYS A 114 5.75 -3.88 -20.39
CA LYS A 114 4.60 -4.80 -20.41
C LYS A 114 4.83 -6.05 -21.28
N VAL A 115 6.06 -6.55 -21.30
CA VAL A 115 6.41 -7.79 -22.00
C VAL A 115 6.09 -9.00 -21.14
N SER A 116 5.62 -10.08 -21.75
CA SER A 116 5.30 -11.34 -21.06
C SER A 116 5.85 -12.54 -21.81
N LYS A 117 6.24 -13.61 -21.10
CA LYS A 117 6.85 -14.83 -21.71
C LYS A 117 8.05 -14.47 -22.60
N PHE A 118 8.94 -13.66 -22.05
CA PHE A 118 10.02 -13.01 -22.78
C PHE A 118 11.38 -13.52 -22.30
N SER A 119 12.36 -13.60 -23.19
CA SER A 119 13.73 -13.96 -22.81
C SER A 119 14.76 -13.04 -23.47
N LEU A 120 15.60 -12.38 -22.67
CA LEU A 120 16.77 -11.62 -23.14
C LEU A 120 18.03 -12.46 -22.91
N VAL A 121 18.75 -12.77 -23.99
CA VAL A 121 19.86 -13.73 -23.96
C VAL A 121 21.10 -13.15 -24.65
N GLY A 122 22.21 -13.13 -23.92
CA GLY A 122 23.54 -12.82 -24.45
C GLY A 122 23.80 -11.33 -24.72
N GLY A 123 24.97 -11.07 -25.30
CA GLY A 123 25.38 -9.78 -25.84
C GLY A 123 25.95 -8.80 -24.84
N THR A 124 26.56 -7.74 -25.37
CA THR A 124 27.10 -6.61 -24.59
C THR A 124 26.28 -5.35 -24.85
N PHE A 125 25.93 -4.62 -23.79
CA PHE A 125 25.26 -3.34 -23.84
C PHE A 125 26.16 -2.30 -23.18
N ASP A 126 26.77 -1.42 -23.97
CA ASP A 126 27.67 -0.36 -23.48
C ASP A 126 27.00 1.01 -23.58
N ALA A 127 26.69 1.59 -22.43
CA ALA A 127 25.99 2.86 -22.33
C ALA A 127 26.92 4.10 -22.42
N ARG A 128 28.25 3.90 -22.59
CA ARG A 128 29.25 4.95 -22.89
C ARG A 128 29.17 6.18 -21.95
N ALA A 129 28.96 5.97 -20.66
CA ALA A 129 28.72 7.04 -19.69
C ALA A 129 29.96 7.83 -19.19
N SER A 130 31.16 7.63 -19.75
CA SER A 130 32.38 8.31 -19.27
C SER A 130 32.27 9.85 -19.29
N GLY A 131 31.71 10.41 -20.37
CA GLY A 131 31.43 11.84 -20.47
C GLY A 131 30.41 12.33 -19.45
N PHE A 132 29.36 11.53 -19.20
CA PHE A 132 28.34 11.84 -18.20
C PHE A 132 28.92 11.89 -16.78
N TRP A 133 29.76 10.92 -16.40
CA TRP A 133 30.39 10.91 -15.08
C TRP A 133 31.36 12.08 -14.92
N SER A 134 32.09 12.45 -15.96
CA SER A 134 32.98 13.62 -15.96
C SER A 134 32.20 14.91 -15.71
N CYS A 135 31.04 15.07 -16.36
CA CYS A 135 30.12 16.18 -16.08
C CYS A 135 29.70 16.18 -14.60
N ARG A 136 29.20 15.04 -14.07
CA ARG A 136 28.73 14.95 -12.68
C ARG A 136 29.83 15.28 -11.66
N LYS A 137 31.06 14.82 -11.91
CA LYS A 137 32.23 15.12 -11.06
C LYS A 137 32.62 16.61 -11.10
N SER A 138 32.39 17.29 -12.22
CA SER A 138 32.69 18.73 -12.36
C SER A 138 31.71 19.67 -11.64
N GLY A 139 30.57 19.16 -11.14
CA GLY A 139 29.54 19.99 -10.50
C GLY A 139 28.74 20.89 -11.44
N GLN A 140 28.95 20.77 -12.76
CA GLN A 140 28.22 21.52 -13.78
C GLN A 140 26.75 21.07 -13.93
N ASN A 141 25.98 21.84 -14.71
CA ASN A 141 24.61 21.46 -15.07
C ASN A 141 24.60 20.25 -16.00
N CYS A 142 24.37 19.06 -15.43
CA CYS A 142 24.34 17.80 -16.15
C CYS A 142 22.90 17.28 -16.30
N PRO A 143 22.61 16.50 -17.37
CA PRO A 143 21.30 15.89 -17.52
C PRO A 143 21.00 14.92 -16.37
N PRO A 144 19.72 14.59 -16.08
CA PRO A 144 19.34 13.74 -14.95
C PRO A 144 19.97 12.33 -14.94
N GLY A 145 20.47 11.87 -16.09
CA GLY A 145 21.06 10.55 -16.26
C GLY A 145 20.01 9.48 -16.54
N VAL A 146 20.39 8.42 -17.28
CA VAL A 146 19.46 7.36 -17.69
C VAL A 146 19.90 5.96 -17.26
N ARG A 147 18.91 5.12 -16.97
CA ARG A 147 19.12 3.69 -16.69
C ARG A 147 19.40 2.94 -17.99
N SER A 148 20.33 2.00 -17.98
CA SER A 148 20.72 1.30 -19.22
C SER A 148 19.62 0.37 -19.72
N ILE A 149 19.19 -0.60 -18.91
CA ILE A 149 18.18 -1.60 -19.28
C ILE A 149 17.06 -1.61 -18.24
N SER A 150 15.83 -1.32 -18.64
CA SER A 150 14.68 -1.26 -17.74
C SER A 150 13.59 -2.25 -18.17
N PHE A 151 13.03 -2.97 -17.20
CA PHE A 151 11.82 -3.79 -17.35
C PHE A 151 10.71 -3.19 -16.51
N ASN A 152 9.62 -2.78 -17.16
CA ASN A 152 8.45 -2.23 -16.49
C ASN A 152 7.24 -3.13 -16.71
N SER A 153 6.56 -3.52 -15.63
CA SER A 153 5.33 -4.33 -15.67
C SER A 153 5.47 -5.65 -16.46
N ALA A 154 6.66 -6.26 -16.41
CA ALA A 154 6.98 -7.45 -17.18
C ALA A 154 6.65 -8.74 -16.41
N ASN A 155 6.23 -9.80 -17.11
CA ASN A 155 5.80 -11.06 -16.47
C ASN A 155 6.47 -12.28 -17.13
N ASP A 156 6.90 -13.28 -16.36
CA ASP A 156 7.54 -14.49 -16.90
C ASP A 156 8.73 -14.14 -17.81
N VAL A 157 9.71 -13.43 -17.24
CA VAL A 157 10.91 -12.96 -17.96
C VAL A 157 12.13 -13.75 -17.55
N ILE A 158 12.94 -14.14 -18.53
CA ILE A 158 14.25 -14.76 -18.31
C ILE A 158 15.34 -13.86 -18.90
N ILE A 159 16.33 -13.49 -18.09
CA ILE A 159 17.49 -12.71 -18.52
C ILE A 159 18.74 -13.54 -18.26
N SER A 160 19.54 -13.78 -19.29
CA SER A 160 20.65 -14.73 -19.21
C SER A 160 21.87 -14.29 -20.01
N GLY A 161 23.06 -14.32 -19.40
CA GLY A 161 24.33 -14.13 -20.12
C GLY A 161 24.55 -12.72 -20.69
N VAL A 162 23.82 -11.72 -20.20
CA VAL A 162 23.95 -10.33 -20.63
C VAL A 162 25.16 -9.68 -19.96
N LYS A 163 25.94 -8.91 -20.70
CA LYS A 163 26.94 -7.98 -20.15
C LYS A 163 26.45 -6.55 -20.33
N SER A 164 26.28 -5.80 -19.24
CA SER A 164 25.99 -4.36 -19.30
C SER A 164 27.17 -3.57 -18.76
N MET A 165 27.58 -2.54 -19.50
CA MET A 165 28.78 -1.75 -19.24
C MET A 165 28.46 -0.26 -19.21
N ASN A 166 29.21 0.47 -18.37
CA ASN A 166 29.28 1.93 -18.35
C ASN A 166 27.91 2.64 -18.33
N SER A 167 27.02 2.22 -17.42
CA SER A 167 25.71 2.86 -17.25
C SER A 167 25.84 4.27 -16.67
N GLN A 168 24.98 5.21 -17.08
CA GLN A 168 25.00 6.57 -16.50
C GLN A 168 24.54 6.55 -15.04
N VAL A 169 23.43 5.88 -14.76
CA VAL A 169 22.94 5.59 -13.40
C VAL A 169 22.82 4.07 -13.23
N SER A 170 21.65 3.50 -12.98
CA SER A 170 21.53 2.03 -12.82
C SER A 170 21.64 1.22 -14.11
N HIS A 171 22.37 0.09 -14.06
CA HIS A 171 22.55 -0.82 -15.18
C HIS A 171 21.26 -1.57 -15.55
N MET A 172 20.59 -2.19 -14.58
CA MET A 172 19.39 -2.98 -14.85
C MET A 172 18.31 -2.79 -13.80
N THR A 173 17.11 -2.37 -14.21
CA THR A 173 16.00 -2.11 -13.28
C THR A 173 14.75 -2.95 -13.57
N LEU A 174 14.16 -3.52 -12.52
CA LEU A 174 12.91 -4.28 -12.56
C LEU A 174 11.84 -3.55 -11.73
N ASN A 175 10.80 -3.05 -12.40
CA ASN A 175 9.73 -2.27 -11.77
C ASN A 175 8.35 -2.85 -12.08
N GLY A 176 7.63 -3.30 -11.05
CA GLY A 176 6.30 -3.88 -11.24
C GLY A 176 6.33 -5.25 -11.92
N CYS A 177 7.46 -5.97 -11.84
CA CYS A 177 7.66 -7.23 -12.55
C CYS A 177 7.19 -8.43 -11.72
N THR A 178 6.76 -9.50 -12.39
CA THR A 178 6.34 -10.76 -11.73
C THR A 178 7.03 -11.96 -12.38
N ASN A 179 7.54 -12.89 -11.57
CA ASN A 179 8.20 -14.11 -12.05
C ASN A 179 9.36 -13.82 -13.02
N VAL A 180 10.44 -13.25 -12.49
CA VAL A 180 11.64 -12.89 -13.29
C VAL A 180 12.85 -13.68 -12.82
N VAL A 181 13.53 -14.33 -13.76
CA VAL A 181 14.76 -15.09 -13.50
C VAL A 181 15.93 -14.40 -14.19
N VAL A 182 16.97 -14.10 -13.44
CA VAL A 182 18.18 -13.40 -13.89
C VAL A 182 19.40 -14.26 -13.57
N ARG A 183 20.10 -14.74 -14.60
CA ARG A 183 21.21 -15.68 -14.42
C ARG A 183 22.46 -15.31 -15.22
N ASN A 184 23.62 -15.52 -14.60
CA ASN A 184 24.93 -15.39 -15.24
C ASN A 184 25.14 -14.03 -15.96
N ILE A 185 24.67 -12.94 -15.35
CA ILE A 185 24.83 -11.58 -15.89
C ILE A 185 26.09 -10.93 -15.32
N LYS A 186 26.74 -10.08 -16.14
CA LYS A 186 27.86 -9.23 -15.70
C LYS A 186 27.49 -7.75 -15.85
N LEU A 187 27.49 -7.00 -14.76
CA LEU A 187 27.27 -5.55 -14.74
C LEU A 187 28.58 -4.88 -14.30
N VAL A 188 29.14 -4.02 -15.16
CA VAL A 188 30.49 -3.48 -14.97
C VAL A 188 30.55 -1.97 -15.25
N ALA A 189 31.03 -1.22 -14.26
CA ALA A 189 31.43 0.18 -14.37
C ALA A 189 32.66 0.41 -13.47
N PRO A 190 33.42 1.50 -13.66
CA PRO A 190 34.50 1.87 -12.74
C PRO A 190 34.03 1.95 -11.29
N GLY A 191 34.87 1.58 -10.32
CA GLY A 191 34.49 1.61 -8.89
C GLY A 191 34.23 3.02 -8.34
N ASP A 192 34.68 4.05 -9.04
CA ASP A 192 34.51 5.46 -8.71
C ASP A 192 33.42 6.15 -9.56
N SER A 193 32.61 5.39 -10.32
CA SER A 193 31.52 5.95 -11.10
C SER A 193 30.32 6.32 -10.22
N PRO A 194 29.82 7.57 -10.28
CA PRO A 194 28.78 8.03 -9.38
C PRO A 194 27.41 7.42 -9.68
N ASN A 195 26.73 6.89 -8.66
CA ASN A 195 25.34 6.39 -8.70
C ASN A 195 25.07 5.30 -9.75
N THR A 196 26.06 4.46 -10.00
CA THR A 196 25.94 3.33 -10.93
C THR A 196 25.44 2.07 -10.24
N ASP A 197 24.19 2.05 -9.80
CA ASP A 197 23.61 0.85 -9.18
C ASP A 197 23.63 -0.31 -10.19
N GLY A 198 24.01 -1.51 -9.75
CA GLY A 198 23.92 -2.72 -10.58
C GLY A 198 22.47 -3.05 -10.92
N PHE A 199 21.76 -3.62 -9.95
CA PHE A 199 20.35 -3.94 -10.08
C PHE A 199 19.47 -3.04 -9.22
N GLY A 200 18.42 -2.45 -9.79
CA GLY A 200 17.37 -1.75 -9.04
C GLY A 200 16.03 -2.48 -9.12
N ILE A 201 15.46 -2.92 -8.00
CA ILE A 201 14.19 -3.67 -7.98
C ILE A 201 13.17 -2.94 -7.12
N GLN A 202 11.95 -2.78 -7.62
CA GLN A 202 10.83 -2.22 -6.85
C GLN A 202 9.50 -2.76 -7.34
N PHE A 203 8.49 -2.79 -6.45
CA PHE A 203 7.12 -3.23 -6.74
C PHE A 203 7.03 -4.60 -7.45
N SER A 204 8.05 -5.45 -7.31
CA SER A 204 8.19 -6.69 -8.07
C SER A 204 8.07 -7.91 -7.16
N THR A 205 7.56 -9.02 -7.69
CA THR A 205 7.37 -10.26 -6.91
C THR A 205 7.81 -11.52 -7.63
N GLY A 206 8.41 -12.46 -6.89
CA GLY A 206 8.90 -13.71 -7.46
C GLY A 206 10.09 -13.45 -8.39
N VAL A 207 11.13 -12.80 -7.87
CA VAL A 207 12.36 -12.52 -8.63
C VAL A 207 13.46 -13.44 -8.13
N THR A 208 14.27 -13.99 -9.02
CA THR A 208 15.38 -14.89 -8.67
C THR A 208 16.65 -14.53 -9.43
N PHE A 209 17.72 -14.25 -8.68
CA PHE A 209 19.05 -13.93 -9.17
C PHE A 209 20.01 -15.09 -8.86
N THR A 210 20.74 -15.57 -9.87
CA THR A 210 21.69 -16.68 -9.70
C THR A 210 22.96 -16.46 -10.50
N GLY A 211 24.12 -16.49 -9.85
CA GLY A 211 25.42 -16.50 -10.55
C GLY A 211 25.78 -15.18 -11.22
N ASN A 212 25.25 -14.06 -10.71
CA ASN A 212 25.48 -12.74 -11.30
C ASN A 212 26.76 -12.10 -10.73
N THR A 213 27.45 -11.29 -11.54
CA THR A 213 28.63 -10.50 -11.14
C THR A 213 28.32 -9.03 -11.31
N VAL A 214 28.56 -8.23 -10.28
CA VAL A 214 28.29 -6.80 -10.25
C VAL A 214 29.51 -6.06 -9.70
N GLN A 215 30.08 -5.18 -10.53
CA GLN A 215 31.25 -4.38 -10.21
C GLN A 215 30.93 -2.95 -10.64
N THR A 216 30.56 -2.09 -9.70
CA THR A 216 30.09 -0.74 -10.01
C THR A 216 30.48 0.23 -8.88
N GLY A 217 30.22 1.53 -9.04
CA GLY A 217 30.49 2.52 -8.00
C GLY A 217 29.38 2.73 -6.95
N ASP A 218 28.27 1.98 -6.99
CA ASP A 218 27.17 2.11 -6.02
C ASP A 218 26.60 0.72 -5.66
N ASP A 219 25.34 0.62 -5.21
CA ASP A 219 24.72 -0.62 -4.76
C ASP A 219 24.79 -1.71 -5.84
N CYS A 220 25.29 -2.90 -5.48
CA CYS A 220 25.23 -4.06 -6.38
C CYS A 220 23.78 -4.46 -6.67
N VAL A 221 22.96 -4.43 -5.61
CA VAL A 221 21.51 -4.64 -5.69
C VAL A 221 20.82 -3.68 -4.73
N ALA A 222 19.98 -2.78 -5.26
CA ALA A 222 19.12 -1.88 -4.53
C ALA A 222 17.67 -2.40 -4.55
N ILE A 223 17.13 -2.71 -3.37
CA ILE A 223 15.79 -3.29 -3.17
C ILE A 223 14.86 -2.21 -2.61
N GLY A 224 14.03 -1.68 -3.48
CA GLY A 224 13.02 -0.67 -3.18
C GLY A 224 11.67 -1.23 -2.70
N PRO A 225 10.73 -0.33 -2.38
CA PRO A 225 9.45 -0.66 -1.77
C PRO A 225 8.57 -1.56 -2.65
N GLY A 226 7.72 -2.35 -2.02
CA GLY A 226 6.79 -3.26 -2.68
C GLY A 226 7.43 -4.52 -3.29
N THR A 227 8.72 -4.77 -3.02
CA THR A 227 9.41 -5.99 -3.45
C THR A 227 9.06 -7.16 -2.53
N ARG A 228 8.69 -8.30 -3.11
CA ARG A 228 8.26 -9.51 -2.37
C ARG A 228 8.87 -10.77 -2.97
N ASN A 229 9.18 -11.78 -2.16
CA ASN A 229 9.67 -13.09 -2.63
C ASN A 229 10.86 -12.94 -3.59
N PHE A 230 11.94 -12.35 -3.10
CA PHE A 230 13.14 -12.08 -3.90
C PHE A 230 14.31 -12.93 -3.39
N VAL A 231 14.88 -13.75 -4.27
CA VAL A 231 15.99 -14.64 -3.94
C VAL A 231 17.23 -14.24 -4.73
N ILE A 232 18.35 -14.12 -4.04
CA ILE A 232 19.68 -13.87 -4.59
C ILE A 232 20.59 -15.01 -4.15
N SER A 233 21.27 -15.63 -5.11
CA SER A 233 22.21 -16.72 -4.87
C SER A 233 23.46 -16.56 -5.73
N LYS A 234 24.64 -16.90 -5.19
CA LYS A 234 25.91 -16.89 -5.95
C LYS A 234 26.20 -15.52 -6.59
N LEU A 235 25.94 -14.43 -5.87
CA LEU A 235 26.29 -13.07 -6.31
C LEU A 235 27.78 -12.81 -6.02
N ALA A 236 28.52 -12.35 -7.02
CA ALA A 236 29.83 -11.73 -6.83
C ALA A 236 29.67 -10.21 -6.91
N CYS A 237 29.77 -9.53 -5.77
CA CYS A 237 29.54 -8.09 -5.63
C CYS A 237 30.85 -7.41 -5.23
N GLY A 238 31.31 -6.42 -6.00
CA GLY A 238 32.48 -5.65 -5.62
C GLY A 238 33.40 -5.21 -6.76
N PRO A 239 33.88 -3.96 -6.75
CA PRO A 239 33.61 -2.88 -5.78
C PRO A 239 32.15 -2.36 -5.85
N GLY A 240 31.76 -1.47 -4.93
CA GLY A 240 30.42 -0.87 -4.85
C GLY A 240 29.88 -0.76 -3.41
N HIS A 241 28.57 -0.58 -3.23
CA HIS A 241 27.92 -0.37 -1.92
C HIS A 241 27.23 -1.60 -1.33
N GLY A 242 27.34 -2.78 -1.96
CA GLY A 242 26.78 -4.03 -1.43
C GLY A 242 25.34 -4.32 -1.86
N VAL A 243 24.65 -5.16 -1.10
CA VAL A 243 23.21 -5.44 -1.29
C VAL A 243 22.42 -4.64 -0.27
N SER A 244 21.57 -3.75 -0.74
CA SER A 244 20.85 -2.79 0.09
C SER A 244 19.33 -2.92 -0.03
N ILE A 245 18.66 -3.08 1.09
CA ILE A 245 17.21 -2.84 1.21
C ILE A 245 17.00 -1.37 1.55
N GLY A 246 16.29 -0.65 0.68
CA GLY A 246 16.02 0.78 0.79
C GLY A 246 16.85 1.66 -0.16
N SER A 247 16.86 2.99 0.03
CA SER A 247 16.30 3.71 1.18
C SER A 247 14.77 3.64 1.24
N LEU A 248 14.24 3.18 2.36
CA LEU A 248 12.81 3.23 2.69
C LEU A 248 12.46 4.50 3.49
N ALA A 249 11.18 4.74 3.72
CA ALA A 249 10.62 5.97 4.27
C ALA A 249 10.90 7.20 3.40
N LYS A 250 10.77 7.06 2.07
CA LYS A 250 10.77 8.23 1.17
C LYS A 250 9.48 9.04 1.27
N VAL A 251 8.37 8.35 1.57
CA VAL A 251 7.04 8.89 1.81
C VAL A 251 6.41 8.17 3.00
N PHE A 252 5.41 8.80 3.64
CA PHE A 252 4.73 8.19 4.79
C PHE A 252 4.07 6.85 4.42
N ASN A 253 3.31 6.84 3.32
CA ASN A 253 2.55 5.67 2.87
C ASN A 253 3.34 4.91 1.80
N GLU A 254 4.12 3.91 2.22
CA GLU A 254 5.06 3.18 1.37
C GLU A 254 4.87 1.67 1.52
N ALA A 255 4.95 0.93 0.42
CA ALA A 255 4.84 -0.53 0.48
C ALA A 255 6.10 -1.14 1.10
N GLY A 256 5.93 -2.04 2.08
CA GLY A 256 7.05 -2.76 2.68
C GLY A 256 7.77 -3.74 1.74
N VAL A 257 8.92 -4.21 2.20
CA VAL A 257 9.75 -5.25 1.58
C VAL A 257 9.63 -6.52 2.42
N GLU A 258 9.36 -7.66 1.78
CA GLU A 258 9.21 -8.92 2.50
C GLU A 258 9.73 -10.14 1.74
N ASN A 259 10.13 -11.18 2.48
CA ASN A 259 10.59 -12.46 1.94
C ASN A 259 11.78 -12.26 0.99
N VAL A 260 12.87 -11.70 1.51
CA VAL A 260 14.11 -11.51 0.77
C VAL A 260 15.18 -12.48 1.28
N THR A 261 15.80 -13.23 0.39
CA THR A 261 16.88 -14.15 0.73
C THR A 261 18.12 -13.83 -0.09
N VAL A 262 19.25 -13.60 0.57
CA VAL A 262 20.57 -13.50 -0.06
C VAL A 262 21.43 -14.63 0.47
N SER A 263 21.93 -15.47 -0.42
CA SER A 263 22.62 -16.70 -0.06
C SER A 263 23.90 -16.92 -0.87
N SER A 264 24.88 -17.57 -0.26
CA SER A 264 26.07 -18.12 -0.95
C SER A 264 26.76 -17.09 -1.84
N SER A 265 26.95 -15.87 -1.34
CA SER A 265 27.41 -14.71 -2.12
C SER A 265 28.70 -14.11 -1.54
N VAL A 266 29.50 -13.49 -2.41
CA VAL A 266 30.83 -12.95 -2.08
C VAL A 266 30.84 -11.44 -2.31
N PHE A 267 31.28 -10.71 -1.30
CA PHE A 267 31.44 -9.26 -1.31
C PHE A 267 32.93 -8.92 -1.24
N THR A 268 33.45 -8.14 -2.19
CA THR A 268 34.88 -7.84 -2.30
C THR A 268 35.13 -6.34 -2.45
N GLY A 269 35.83 -5.73 -1.50
CA GLY A 269 36.19 -4.30 -1.56
C GLY A 269 34.98 -3.36 -1.63
N THR A 270 33.83 -3.77 -1.08
CA THR A 270 32.61 -2.95 -1.05
C THR A 270 32.54 -2.06 0.19
N GLN A 271 31.81 -0.96 0.09
CA GLN A 271 31.49 -0.11 1.24
C GLN A 271 30.63 -0.85 2.26
N ASN A 272 29.68 -1.68 1.80
CA ASN A 272 28.84 -2.48 2.69
C ASN A 272 28.72 -3.90 2.16
N GLY A 273 28.44 -4.85 3.05
CA GLY A 273 28.04 -6.20 2.67
C GLY A 273 26.54 -6.23 2.42
N VAL A 274 25.79 -6.51 3.49
CA VAL A 274 24.31 -6.46 3.49
C VAL A 274 23.83 -5.29 4.33
N ARG A 275 22.93 -4.49 3.75
CA ARG A 275 22.48 -3.22 4.31
C ARG A 275 20.97 -3.10 4.31
N ILE A 276 20.40 -2.57 5.40
CA ILE A 276 19.03 -2.07 5.45
C ILE A 276 19.09 -0.59 5.81
N LYS A 277 18.53 0.28 4.96
CA LYS A 277 18.58 1.73 5.12
C LYS A 277 17.18 2.35 5.06
N SER A 278 16.84 3.18 6.04
CA SER A 278 15.61 3.99 6.04
C SER A 278 15.87 5.41 6.53
N TRP A 279 15.18 6.38 5.93
CA TRP A 279 15.23 7.77 6.37
C TRP A 279 14.63 7.91 7.76
N ALA A 280 15.19 8.81 8.58
CA ALA A 280 14.75 9.10 9.94
C ALA A 280 13.43 9.91 9.97
N ARG A 281 12.36 9.36 9.38
CA ARG A 281 11.06 10.02 9.28
C ARG A 281 9.89 9.05 9.44
N PRO A 282 8.69 9.53 9.80
CA PRO A 282 7.49 8.70 9.92
C PRO A 282 7.17 7.96 8.62
N SER A 283 6.86 6.67 8.75
CA SER A 283 6.45 5.83 7.64
C SER A 283 5.65 4.64 8.15
N ASN A 284 4.77 4.09 7.32
CA ASN A 284 4.13 2.79 7.57
C ASN A 284 4.83 1.64 6.83
N GLY A 285 5.95 1.92 6.18
CA GLY A 285 6.78 0.91 5.53
C GLY A 285 7.32 -0.11 6.52
N PHE A 286 7.71 -1.27 6.02
CA PHE A 286 8.28 -2.33 6.85
C PHE A 286 9.30 -3.14 6.06
N VAL A 287 10.19 -3.80 6.79
CA VAL A 287 11.07 -4.86 6.28
C VAL A 287 10.82 -6.08 7.13
N ARG A 288 10.40 -7.20 6.54
CA ARG A 288 10.16 -8.43 7.28
C ARG A 288 10.59 -9.70 6.57
N ASN A 289 10.93 -10.72 7.35
CA ASN A 289 11.27 -12.05 6.86
C ASN A 289 12.42 -11.99 5.84
N VAL A 290 13.60 -11.58 6.31
CA VAL A 290 14.80 -11.40 5.50
C VAL A 290 15.88 -12.37 5.97
N PHE A 291 16.51 -13.08 5.04
CA PHE A 291 17.55 -14.08 5.31
C PHE A 291 18.84 -13.72 4.57
N PHE A 292 19.89 -13.43 5.32
CA PHE A 292 21.25 -13.27 4.82
C PHE A 292 22.07 -14.45 5.29
N GLN A 293 22.45 -15.36 4.38
CA GLN A 293 23.11 -16.61 4.77
C GLN A 293 24.29 -17.01 3.90
N ASN A 294 25.30 -17.66 4.49
CA ASN A 294 26.47 -18.19 3.77
C ASN A 294 27.16 -17.08 2.96
N LEU A 295 27.49 -15.97 3.61
CA LEU A 295 28.09 -14.80 2.94
C LEU A 295 29.59 -14.71 3.25
N ILE A 296 30.38 -14.41 2.22
CA ILE A 296 31.83 -14.21 2.36
C ILE A 296 32.15 -12.74 2.14
N MET A 297 32.80 -12.13 3.13
CA MET A 297 33.25 -10.74 3.11
C MET A 297 34.76 -10.70 2.86
N LYS A 298 35.21 -9.91 1.88
CA LYS A 298 36.62 -9.69 1.57
C LYS A 298 36.91 -8.20 1.58
N ASN A 299 37.52 -7.71 2.66
CA ASN A 299 37.87 -6.31 2.82
C ASN A 299 36.67 -5.35 2.63
N VAL A 300 35.56 -5.66 3.30
CA VAL A 300 34.31 -4.88 3.21
C VAL A 300 34.26 -3.85 4.34
N GLN A 301 33.93 -2.58 4.09
CA GLN A 301 33.97 -1.56 5.15
C GLN A 301 32.92 -1.78 6.24
N ASN A 302 31.66 -2.01 5.87
CA ASN A 302 30.56 -2.31 6.78
C ASN A 302 29.86 -3.62 6.39
N PRO A 303 30.42 -4.79 6.76
CA PRO A 303 29.84 -6.09 6.41
C PRO A 303 28.34 -6.25 6.68
N ILE A 304 27.86 -5.81 7.85
CA ILE A 304 26.45 -5.91 8.25
C ILE A 304 26.00 -4.56 8.79
N ILE A 305 24.96 -3.98 8.20
CA ILE A 305 24.45 -2.68 8.65
C ILE A 305 22.93 -2.57 8.58
N ILE A 306 22.33 -2.09 9.67
CA ILE A 306 20.99 -1.51 9.70
C ILE A 306 21.18 -0.04 10.10
N ASP A 307 20.69 0.86 9.25
CA ASP A 307 20.78 2.31 9.43
C ASP A 307 19.38 2.92 9.24
N GLN A 308 18.69 3.15 10.36
CA GLN A 308 17.40 3.84 10.38
C GLN A 308 17.53 5.37 10.52
N ASN A 309 18.76 5.89 10.49
CA ASN A 309 19.10 7.31 10.52
C ASN A 309 19.73 7.76 9.19
N TYR A 310 19.38 7.08 8.10
CA TYR A 310 20.05 7.23 6.81
C TYR A 310 20.00 8.67 6.30
N CYS A 311 21.18 9.32 6.21
CA CYS A 311 21.33 10.62 5.58
C CYS A 311 22.70 10.78 4.89
N PRO A 312 22.81 10.36 3.62
CA PRO A 312 24.09 10.31 2.92
C PRO A 312 24.67 11.69 2.58
N SER A 313 23.83 12.71 2.35
CA SER A 313 24.28 14.07 2.02
C SER A 313 24.67 14.90 3.24
N LYS A 314 24.32 14.46 4.46
CA LYS A 314 24.37 15.26 5.70
C LYS A 314 23.67 16.63 5.60
N GLN A 315 22.87 16.85 4.56
CA GLN A 315 22.17 18.10 4.26
C GLN A 315 20.68 17.82 4.12
N GLY A 316 19.83 18.58 4.83
CA GLY A 316 18.38 18.38 4.82
C GLY A 316 17.94 17.02 5.38
N CYS A 317 18.73 16.44 6.28
CA CYS A 317 18.42 15.18 6.93
C CYS A 317 17.19 15.33 7.81
N PRO A 318 16.20 14.42 7.72
CA PRO A 318 15.19 14.30 8.75
C PRO A 318 15.84 14.06 10.11
N THR A 319 15.37 14.76 11.14
CA THR A 319 15.81 14.61 12.53
C THR A 319 14.80 13.83 13.38
N GLU A 320 13.71 13.36 12.75
CA GLU A 320 12.68 12.56 13.40
C GLU A 320 13.16 11.10 13.57
N HIS A 321 12.26 10.23 14.02
CA HIS A 321 12.53 8.81 14.11
C HIS A 321 11.99 8.06 12.88
N SER A 322 12.76 7.12 12.34
CA SER A 322 12.29 6.26 11.25
C SER A 322 11.10 5.42 11.70
N GLY A 323 9.97 5.53 10.98
CA GLY A 323 8.77 4.71 11.20
C GLY A 323 8.82 3.32 10.52
N VAL A 324 9.89 3.01 9.79
CA VAL A 324 10.01 1.70 9.11
C VAL A 324 10.16 0.59 10.14
N LYS A 325 9.21 -0.35 10.17
CA LYS A 325 9.25 -1.49 11.08
C LYS A 325 10.13 -2.60 10.51
N ILE A 326 11.27 -2.88 11.16
CA ILE A 326 12.19 -3.95 10.75
C ILE A 326 11.99 -5.14 11.70
N SER A 327 11.65 -6.32 11.16
CA SER A 327 11.52 -7.52 11.99
C SER A 327 11.87 -8.82 11.28
N GLN A 328 12.21 -9.87 12.04
CA GLN A 328 12.50 -11.20 11.49
C GLN A 328 13.62 -11.16 10.43
N VAL A 329 14.78 -10.58 10.80
CA VAL A 329 15.97 -10.54 9.95
C VAL A 329 16.98 -11.51 10.51
N THR A 330 17.38 -12.50 9.71
CA THR A 330 18.34 -13.54 10.09
C THR A 330 19.64 -13.33 9.35
N TYR A 331 20.75 -13.24 10.09
CA TYR A 331 22.11 -13.27 9.60
C TYR A 331 22.74 -14.59 10.04
N LYS A 332 23.11 -15.44 9.08
CA LYS A 332 23.60 -16.80 9.36
C LYS A 332 24.87 -17.11 8.58
N ASN A 333 25.91 -17.64 9.23
CA ASN A 333 27.13 -18.08 8.57
C ASN A 333 27.73 -16.99 7.66
N ILE A 334 28.07 -15.84 8.25
CA ILE A 334 28.71 -14.72 7.56
C ILE A 334 30.15 -14.63 8.02
N GLN A 335 31.10 -14.79 7.09
CA GLN A 335 32.52 -14.92 7.44
C GLN A 335 33.45 -14.08 6.56
N GLY A 336 34.65 -13.80 7.05
CA GLY A 336 35.73 -13.18 6.27
C GLY A 336 36.33 -11.92 6.92
N THR A 337 36.69 -10.93 6.10
CA THR A 337 37.44 -9.74 6.56
C THR A 337 36.67 -8.44 6.38
N SER A 338 36.74 -7.59 7.40
CA SER A 338 36.25 -6.22 7.42
C SER A 338 37.41 -5.24 7.19
N ALA A 339 37.15 -4.16 6.45
CA ALA A 339 38.09 -3.06 6.26
C ALA A 339 38.07 -2.06 7.43
N THR A 340 37.04 -2.10 8.28
CA THR A 340 36.94 -1.29 9.51
C THR A 340 36.83 -2.19 10.74
N GLN A 341 37.23 -1.66 11.90
CA GLN A 341 37.17 -2.42 13.15
C GLN A 341 35.72 -2.73 13.55
N GLN A 342 34.80 -1.77 13.42
CA GLN A 342 33.36 -1.95 13.65
C GLN A 342 32.70 -2.58 12.41
N ALA A 343 32.70 -3.91 12.32
CA ALA A 343 32.20 -4.63 11.16
C ALA A 343 30.66 -4.77 11.11
N MET A 344 30.00 -4.65 12.26
CA MET A 344 28.54 -4.76 12.35
C MET A 344 27.95 -3.56 13.08
N LYS A 345 26.97 -2.90 12.45
CA LYS A 345 26.26 -1.75 13.03
C LYS A 345 24.76 -1.93 12.90
N LEU A 346 24.06 -2.11 14.02
CA LEU A 346 22.61 -2.25 14.07
C LEU A 346 22.01 -1.01 14.75
N GLU A 347 21.74 0.04 13.98
CA GLU A 347 21.18 1.29 14.48
C GLU A 347 19.70 1.38 14.12
N CYS A 348 18.86 1.03 15.09
CA CYS A 348 17.41 1.03 14.93
C CYS A 348 16.77 2.24 15.62
N SER A 349 15.60 2.60 15.13
CA SER A 349 14.80 3.71 15.62
C SER A 349 14.28 3.44 17.03
N LYS A 350 14.34 4.45 17.92
CA LYS A 350 13.80 4.34 19.29
C LYS A 350 12.29 4.11 19.30
N THR A 351 11.56 4.73 18.37
CA THR A 351 10.09 4.60 18.27
C THR A 351 9.62 3.40 17.45
N SER A 352 10.53 2.75 16.72
CA SER A 352 10.26 1.55 15.92
C SER A 352 11.45 0.59 16.01
N PRO A 353 11.71 0.01 17.20
CA PRO A 353 12.86 -0.85 17.42
C PRO A 353 12.84 -2.06 16.49
N CYS A 354 14.02 -2.52 16.10
CA CYS A 354 14.13 -3.75 15.32
C CYS A 354 13.80 -4.95 16.20
N THR A 355 12.97 -5.88 15.72
CA THR A 355 12.52 -7.03 16.54
C THR A 355 12.80 -8.37 15.88
N ARG A 356 13.10 -9.40 16.67
CA ARG A 356 13.41 -10.75 16.17
C ARG A 356 14.56 -10.73 15.15
N ILE A 357 15.66 -10.04 15.51
CA ILE A 357 16.91 -10.15 14.77
C ILE A 357 17.63 -11.41 15.22
N THR A 358 18.05 -12.27 14.30
CA THR A 358 18.77 -13.51 14.63
C THR A 358 20.18 -13.43 14.08
N LEU A 359 21.18 -13.58 14.95
CA LEU A 359 22.58 -13.71 14.58
C LEU A 359 23.03 -15.14 14.84
N GLN A 360 23.58 -15.80 13.83
CA GLN A 360 24.08 -17.16 13.93
C GLN A 360 25.40 -17.29 13.16
N ASP A 361 26.43 -17.84 13.80
CA ASP A 361 27.71 -18.15 13.14
C ASP A 361 28.33 -16.98 12.35
N ILE A 362 28.40 -15.80 12.96
CA ILE A 362 29.11 -14.64 12.39
C ILE A 362 30.60 -14.76 12.74
N LYS A 363 31.49 -14.65 11.75
CA LYS A 363 32.95 -14.81 11.88
C LYS A 363 33.71 -13.76 11.05
N LEU A 364 33.73 -12.53 11.54
CA LEU A 364 34.38 -11.39 10.88
C LEU A 364 35.66 -10.97 11.60
N THR A 365 36.72 -10.77 10.83
CA THR A 365 38.02 -10.33 11.34
C THR A 365 38.43 -8.99 10.74
N TYR A 366 39.23 -8.23 11.48
CA TYR A 366 39.85 -6.97 11.10
C TYR A 366 41.38 -7.12 11.20
N ASN A 367 42.14 -6.32 10.46
CA ASN A 367 43.61 -6.18 10.53
C ASN A 367 44.39 -7.44 10.97
N LYS A 368 44.78 -8.29 10.01
CA LYS A 368 45.57 -9.51 10.24
C LYS A 368 44.95 -10.52 11.23
N GLY A 369 43.62 -10.65 11.23
CA GLY A 369 42.91 -11.73 11.92
C GLY A 369 42.40 -11.37 13.32
N THR A 370 42.56 -10.13 13.78
CA THR A 370 41.91 -9.67 15.02
C THR A 370 40.38 -9.75 14.91
N PRO A 371 39.64 -10.13 15.96
CA PRO A 371 38.18 -10.12 15.90
C PRO A 371 37.62 -8.72 15.63
N ALA A 372 36.65 -8.60 14.71
CA ALA A 372 35.97 -7.34 14.47
C ALA A 372 34.95 -7.03 15.59
N THR A 373 34.68 -5.75 15.82
CA THR A 373 33.72 -5.27 16.82
C THR A 373 32.35 -5.02 16.21
N SER A 374 31.36 -4.77 17.08
CA SER A 374 29.99 -4.49 16.67
C SER A 374 29.32 -3.43 17.55
N PHE A 375 28.31 -2.76 16.99
CA PHE A 375 27.49 -1.75 17.67
C PHE A 375 26.00 -2.05 17.46
N CYS A 376 25.21 -1.81 18.50
CA CYS A 376 23.77 -2.06 18.49
C CYS A 376 23.02 -0.99 19.29
N SER A 377 21.88 -0.53 18.76
CA SER A 377 20.95 0.39 19.43
C SER A 377 19.51 0.06 19.02
N ASN A 378 18.60 -0.05 20.01
CA ASN A 378 17.17 -0.35 19.82
C ASN A 378 16.88 -1.60 18.96
N ALA A 379 17.73 -2.63 19.02
CA ALA A 379 17.52 -3.89 18.31
C ALA A 379 17.37 -5.06 19.30
N LEU A 380 16.29 -5.83 19.13
CA LEU A 380 15.91 -6.95 19.97
C LEU A 380 16.04 -8.25 19.17
N GLY A 381 16.72 -9.24 19.73
CA GLY A 381 17.09 -10.44 18.98
C GLY A 381 17.77 -11.54 19.79
N THR A 382 18.18 -12.60 19.09
CA THR A 382 18.91 -13.75 19.66
C THR A 382 20.25 -13.93 18.96
N ASN A 383 21.25 -14.38 19.72
CA ASN A 383 22.57 -14.74 19.21
C ASN A 383 22.86 -16.22 19.49
N LEU A 384 23.11 -17.00 18.45
CA LEU A 384 23.35 -18.44 18.49
C LEU A 384 24.71 -18.73 17.84
N GLY A 385 25.81 -18.58 18.59
CA GLY A 385 27.17 -18.83 18.10
C GLY A 385 28.26 -18.55 19.14
N PRO A 386 29.51 -18.99 18.90
CA PRO A 386 30.64 -18.75 19.82
C PRO A 386 30.89 -17.25 19.96
N ARG A 387 31.10 -16.81 21.21
CA ARG A 387 31.10 -15.40 21.68
C ARG A 387 31.77 -14.42 20.70
N PHE A 388 30.96 -13.67 19.95
CA PHE A 388 31.33 -12.32 19.52
C PHE A 388 31.31 -11.44 20.77
N PHE A 389 32.43 -10.79 21.10
CA PHE A 389 32.48 -9.79 22.17
C PHE A 389 31.64 -8.57 21.75
N LEU A 390 30.36 -8.60 22.10
CA LEU A 390 29.55 -7.40 22.24
C LEU A 390 30.04 -6.71 23.51
N LEU A 391 30.86 -5.67 23.38
CA LEU A 391 31.21 -4.82 24.52
C LEU A 391 29.92 -4.11 24.97
N PRO A 392 29.41 -4.40 26.17
CA PRO A 392 28.35 -3.60 26.77
C PRO A 392 28.98 -2.28 27.22
N ASN A 393 28.27 -1.17 27.04
CA ASN A 393 28.55 -0.04 27.92
C ASN A 393 28.25 -0.52 29.35
N THR A 394 29.30 -0.54 30.17
CA THR A 394 29.45 -1.07 31.53
C THR A 394 28.20 -1.21 32.41
N ARG A 395 27.83 -2.44 32.79
CA ARG A 395 27.75 -2.94 34.19
C ARG A 395 27.30 -4.41 34.21
N GLU A 396 27.96 -5.20 35.03
CA GLU A 396 27.81 -6.66 35.16
C GLU A 396 26.39 -7.09 35.57
N THR A 397 25.84 -8.10 34.89
CA THR A 397 25.07 -9.18 35.51
C THR A 397 25.19 -10.45 34.66
N LYS A 398 25.50 -11.57 35.31
CA LYS A 398 25.62 -12.90 34.69
C LYS A 398 24.26 -13.59 34.59
N MET A 399 24.10 -14.32 33.48
CA MET A 399 23.33 -15.55 33.26
C MET A 399 21.91 -15.43 32.66
N GLY A 400 21.81 -15.79 31.37
CA GLY A 400 20.59 -16.30 30.71
C GLY A 400 19.65 -15.26 30.10
N SER A 401 19.60 -15.20 28.76
CA SER A 401 18.73 -14.35 27.92
C SER A 401 19.17 -12.89 27.73
N PHE A 402 19.21 -12.45 26.47
CA PHE A 402 19.52 -11.08 26.06
C PHE A 402 18.40 -10.14 26.53
N GLY A 403 18.66 -9.34 27.56
CA GLY A 403 17.79 -8.26 28.04
C GLY A 403 17.95 -6.97 27.22
N SER A 404 16.86 -6.20 27.13
CA SER A 404 16.72 -4.92 26.43
C SER A 404 17.85 -3.92 26.73
N CYS A 405 18.39 -3.25 25.71
CA CYS A 405 19.37 -2.16 25.87
C CYS A 405 18.65 -0.80 26.00
N ASN A 406 18.19 -0.45 27.20
CA ASN A 406 17.72 0.91 27.55
C ASN A 406 18.61 1.50 28.65
N GLY A 407 18.97 2.79 28.54
CA GLY A 407 19.70 3.52 29.57
C GLY A 407 18.78 4.51 30.31
N GLU A 408 18.80 4.48 31.64
CA GLU A 408 18.32 5.53 32.56
C GLU A 408 19.30 5.69 33.76
N PRO A 409 19.44 6.90 34.37
CA PRO A 409 20.31 7.15 35.53
C PRO A 409 19.61 6.95 36.91
N PRO A 410 20.34 7.00 38.06
CA PRO A 410 20.13 6.06 39.17
C PRO A 410 19.30 6.55 40.39
N SER A 411 18.91 5.52 41.14
CA SER A 411 18.15 5.38 42.40
C SER A 411 18.54 6.20 43.64
N SER A 412 17.57 6.36 44.56
CA SER A 412 17.82 6.20 46.01
C SER A 412 16.81 5.23 46.68
N SER A 413 17.37 4.26 47.39
CA SER A 413 16.79 3.29 48.36
C SER A 413 15.76 3.88 49.33
N ARG A 414 14.82 3.15 49.96
CA ARG A 414 15.00 1.97 50.85
C ARG A 414 13.58 1.50 51.28
N GLY A 415 13.38 0.18 51.45
CA GLY A 415 12.07 -0.45 51.46
C GLY A 415 11.18 -0.31 52.70
N LYS A 416 9.97 -0.89 52.59
CA LYS A 416 9.22 -1.56 53.68
C LYS A 416 8.10 -2.43 53.09
N SER A 417 7.69 -3.38 53.92
CA SER A 417 6.88 -4.58 53.71
C SER A 417 5.39 -4.36 53.42
N MET A 418 4.78 -5.40 52.84
CA MET A 418 3.38 -5.85 52.95
C MET A 418 2.38 -4.84 53.57
N GLU A 419 1.73 -4.05 52.72
CA GLU A 419 0.40 -3.45 52.98
C GLU A 419 -0.15 -2.79 51.70
N GLU A 420 -0.32 -3.55 50.60
CA GLU A 420 -0.95 -3.02 49.38
C GLU A 420 -1.96 -4.02 48.81
N GLN A 421 -3.12 -4.14 49.47
CA GLN A 421 -4.31 -4.71 48.83
C GLN A 421 -5.64 -4.09 49.28
N GLN A 422 -5.62 -2.88 49.88
CA GLN A 422 -6.83 -2.23 50.40
C GLN A 422 -6.97 -0.74 50.03
N GLN A 423 -6.40 -0.29 48.91
CA GLN A 423 -6.50 1.13 48.47
C GLN A 423 -6.86 1.34 46.99
N SER A 424 -7.50 0.36 46.35
CA SER A 424 -8.09 0.51 45.00
C SER A 424 -9.58 0.87 44.98
N LEU A 425 -10.22 1.11 46.13
CA LEU A 425 -11.68 1.22 46.25
C LEU A 425 -12.25 2.62 46.57
N ARG A 426 -11.45 3.69 46.46
CA ARG A 426 -11.93 5.08 46.71
C ARG A 426 -12.17 5.95 45.48
N CYS A 427 -11.85 5.49 44.27
CA CYS A 427 -11.99 6.31 43.04
C CYS A 427 -13.14 5.89 42.11
N ILE A 428 -13.92 4.86 42.46
CA ILE A 428 -15.09 4.43 41.69
C ILE A 428 -16.29 4.37 42.63
N GLY A 429 -16.90 5.51 42.90
CA GLY A 429 -18.04 5.56 43.82
C GLY A 429 -18.73 6.90 43.83
N THR A 430 -19.47 7.21 42.75
CA THR A 430 -20.78 7.89 42.78
C THR A 430 -21.30 8.07 41.35
N GLU A 431 -21.80 7.00 40.72
CA GLU A 431 -22.72 7.09 39.59
C GLU A 431 -23.91 6.18 39.86
N ASN A 432 -24.86 6.66 40.66
CA ASN A 432 -26.17 6.06 40.77
C ASN A 432 -27.20 7.14 41.16
N GLN A 433 -27.58 8.01 40.22
CA GLN A 433 -28.87 8.72 40.30
C GLN A 433 -29.38 9.46 39.03
N VAL A 434 -28.88 9.19 37.81
CA VAL A 434 -29.44 9.83 36.58
C VAL A 434 -29.81 8.80 35.51
N ARG A 435 -30.32 7.64 35.94
CA ARG A 435 -30.86 6.61 35.03
C ARG A 435 -32.38 6.52 35.18
N LYS A 436 -33.08 7.61 34.81
CA LYS A 436 -34.54 7.63 34.53
C LYS A 436 -34.94 9.02 34.00
N LYS A 437 -34.76 9.25 32.70
CA LYS A 437 -35.53 10.17 31.81
C LYS A 437 -34.74 10.44 30.52
N SER A 438 -34.83 9.54 29.55
CA SER A 438 -34.60 9.88 28.13
C SER A 438 -35.18 8.79 27.23
N PHE A 439 -36.49 8.83 27.07
CA PHE A 439 -37.22 8.14 26.03
C PHE A 439 -38.06 9.19 25.27
N ARG A 440 -37.42 10.26 24.75
CA ARG A 440 -38.12 11.27 23.93
C ARG A 440 -37.26 12.29 23.16
N VAL A 441 -36.06 11.95 22.68
CA VAL A 441 -35.22 12.92 21.93
C VAL A 441 -34.60 12.30 20.66
N VAL A 442 -35.35 11.43 19.96
CA VAL A 442 -34.92 10.83 18.68
C VAL A 442 -35.56 11.53 17.46
N LEU A 443 -36.22 12.69 17.63
CA LEU A 443 -36.99 13.32 16.54
C LEU A 443 -36.64 14.79 16.18
N GLU A 444 -35.59 15.40 16.73
CA GLU A 444 -35.40 16.87 16.55
C GLU A 444 -34.01 17.38 16.08
N ARG A 445 -33.19 16.58 15.40
CA ARG A 445 -31.91 17.10 14.83
C ARG A 445 -31.77 16.90 13.31
N GLN A 446 -32.80 17.29 12.58
CA GLN A 446 -32.75 17.47 11.12
C GLN A 446 -32.99 18.91 10.63
N LEU A 447 -33.10 19.90 11.52
CA LEU A 447 -33.31 21.31 11.16
C LEU A 447 -32.42 22.23 11.99
N SER A 448 -31.22 22.54 11.50
CA SER A 448 -30.48 23.80 11.75
C SER A 448 -29.10 23.79 11.08
N PHE A 449 -29.10 23.68 9.75
CA PHE A 449 -28.00 24.21 8.93
C PHE A 449 -28.59 25.37 8.14
N MET A 450 -28.31 26.61 8.57
CA MET A 450 -28.25 27.86 7.77
C MET A 450 -28.43 29.08 8.71
N ASN A 451 -27.32 29.64 9.19
CA ASN A 451 -27.05 31.09 9.12
C ASN A 451 -25.66 31.40 9.68
N GLY A 452 -24.92 32.24 8.93
CA GLY A 452 -23.69 32.86 9.40
C GLY A 452 -24.03 34.07 10.27
N GLY A 453 -23.25 34.26 11.33
CA GLY A 453 -23.37 35.35 12.29
C GLY A 453 -22.70 34.95 13.58
N SER A 454 -21.53 35.55 13.83
CA SER A 454 -20.81 35.49 15.11
C SER A 454 -21.62 36.20 16.18
N GLU A 455 -22.18 35.47 17.16
CA GLU A 455 -22.35 35.93 18.54
C GLU A 455 -22.55 34.73 19.50
N ARG A 456 -22.11 34.95 20.73
CA ARG A 456 -21.82 34.00 21.81
C ARG A 456 -23.04 33.19 22.27
N LYS A 457 -22.88 31.87 22.44
CA LYS A 457 -23.65 31.08 23.43
C LYS A 457 -22.79 30.84 24.67
N LYS A 458 -22.86 31.75 25.64
CA LYS A 458 -22.53 31.45 27.03
C LYS A 458 -23.76 30.80 27.68
N ASN A 459 -23.54 29.73 28.43
CA ASN A 459 -24.50 29.00 29.29
C ASN A 459 -25.20 27.79 28.64
N GLU A 460 -24.43 26.74 28.32
CA GLU A 460 -24.95 25.37 28.37
C GLU A 460 -24.55 24.74 29.72
N LEU A 461 -25.52 24.19 30.46
CA LEU A 461 -25.35 23.60 31.79
C LEU A 461 -24.29 22.46 31.81
N PRO A 462 -23.43 22.37 32.84
CA PRO A 462 -22.25 21.48 32.90
C PRO A 462 -22.53 19.97 32.98
N GLY A 463 -23.77 19.51 32.79
CA GLY A 463 -24.14 18.09 32.94
C GLY A 463 -24.40 17.31 31.64
N LYS A 464 -24.40 17.97 30.46
CA LYS A 464 -24.84 17.32 29.21
C LYS A 464 -23.75 16.57 28.43
N ARG A 465 -22.46 16.85 28.69
CA ARG A 465 -21.32 16.26 27.94
C ARG A 465 -20.63 15.10 28.65
N GLY A 466 -21.13 14.66 29.82
CA GLY A 466 -20.50 13.61 30.63
C GLY A 466 -19.13 14.03 31.19
N ASP A 467 -19.05 15.27 31.65
CA ASP A 467 -17.83 15.89 32.16
C ASP A 467 -17.46 15.33 33.54
N SER A 468 -16.18 14.98 33.74
CA SER A 468 -15.67 14.69 35.10
C SER A 468 -15.51 15.98 35.92
N SER A 469 -15.34 15.85 37.24
CA SER A 469 -15.07 16.99 38.13
C SER A 469 -13.88 17.84 37.63
N LEU A 470 -12.86 17.21 37.05
CA LEU A 470 -11.72 17.90 36.45
C LEU A 470 -12.08 18.65 35.16
N HIS A 471 -12.96 18.11 34.31
CA HIS A 471 -13.46 18.82 33.11
C HIS A 471 -14.24 20.07 33.50
N ILE A 472 -15.07 20.00 34.55
CA ILE A 472 -15.85 21.14 35.03
C ILE A 472 -14.92 22.23 35.57
N ALA A 473 -13.94 21.85 36.41
CA ALA A 473 -12.95 22.79 36.95
C ALA A 473 -12.09 23.43 35.83
N ALA A 474 -11.70 22.65 34.83
CA ALA A 474 -10.98 23.13 33.65
C ALA A 474 -11.82 24.08 32.79
N ARG A 475 -13.13 23.84 32.66
CA ARG A 475 -14.06 24.71 31.90
C ARG A 475 -14.32 26.03 32.59
N THR A 476 -14.44 26.02 33.91
CA THR A 476 -14.69 27.23 34.71
C THR A 476 -13.41 28.02 34.98
N GLY A 477 -12.24 27.44 34.76
CA GLY A 477 -10.95 28.09 35.00
C GLY A 477 -10.57 28.14 36.48
N ASN A 478 -11.18 27.30 37.32
CA ASN A 478 -10.89 27.29 38.75
C ASN A 478 -9.59 26.51 39.03
N LEU A 479 -8.46 27.23 39.03
CA LEU A 479 -7.12 26.71 39.27
C LEU A 479 -6.99 25.99 40.62
N GLY A 480 -7.60 26.53 41.68
CA GLY A 480 -7.54 25.94 43.03
C GLY A 480 -8.11 24.52 43.05
N ASN A 481 -9.29 24.34 42.46
CA ASN A 481 -9.93 23.03 42.36
C ASN A 481 -9.14 22.06 41.45
N VAL A 482 -8.50 22.55 40.39
CA VAL A 482 -7.65 21.72 39.52
C VAL A 482 -6.44 21.20 40.29
N ILE A 483 -5.75 22.06 41.05
CA ILE A 483 -4.59 21.68 41.86
C ILE A 483 -4.99 20.67 42.94
N GLU A 484 -6.11 20.90 43.63
CA GLU A 484 -6.62 19.99 44.66
C GLU A 484 -6.94 18.60 44.09
N LEU A 485 -7.62 18.54 42.93
CA LEU A 485 -7.95 17.30 42.25
C LEU A 485 -6.72 16.55 41.71
N ILE A 486 -5.67 17.28 41.28
CA ILE A 486 -4.40 16.67 40.83
C ILE A 486 -3.58 16.15 42.00
N ARG A 487 -3.54 16.86 43.15
CA ARG A 487 -2.80 16.43 44.35
C ARG A 487 -3.46 15.29 45.12
N GLY A 488 -4.78 15.13 45.02
CA GLY A 488 -5.54 14.13 45.77
C GLY A 488 -5.57 12.71 45.18
N CYS A 489 -4.96 12.45 44.01
CA CYS A 489 -5.09 11.18 43.27
C CYS A 489 -3.77 10.44 43.07
N ASN A 490 -3.75 9.14 43.39
CA ASN A 490 -2.74 8.20 42.91
C ASN A 490 -3.17 7.71 41.51
N GLY A 491 -2.47 8.14 40.46
CA GLY A 491 -2.82 7.81 39.05
C GLY A 491 -3.14 9.03 38.17
N ILE A 492 -2.31 10.07 38.23
CA ILE A 492 -2.51 11.38 37.57
C ILE A 492 -2.68 11.23 36.04
N GLU A 493 -1.93 10.33 35.41
CA GLU A 493 -1.95 10.12 33.96
C GLU A 493 -3.30 9.60 33.44
N GLU A 494 -3.96 8.70 34.18
CA GLU A 494 -5.28 8.18 33.85
C GLU A 494 -6.38 9.25 34.01
N LEU A 495 -6.23 10.13 35.00
CA LEU A 495 -7.18 11.22 35.24
C LEU A 495 -7.10 12.30 34.14
N LEU A 496 -5.88 12.62 33.69
CA LEU A 496 -5.61 13.67 32.70
C LEU A 496 -5.90 13.22 31.26
N SER A 497 -5.80 11.92 30.96
CA SER A 497 -6.13 11.32 29.66
C SER A 497 -7.62 10.98 29.47
N LYS A 498 -8.43 11.06 30.54
CA LYS A 498 -9.87 10.74 30.49
C LYS A 498 -10.63 11.71 29.58
N GLN A 499 -11.42 11.16 28.67
CA GLN A 499 -12.27 11.91 27.74
C GLN A 499 -13.74 11.91 28.18
N ASN A 500 -14.45 13.01 27.94
CA ASN A 500 -15.92 13.10 28.11
C ASN A 500 -16.68 12.44 26.94
N LEU A 501 -18.02 12.54 26.90
CA LEU A 501 -18.84 11.89 25.85
C LEU A 501 -18.58 12.45 24.43
N GLU A 502 -18.04 13.67 24.33
CA GLU A 502 -17.65 14.32 23.07
C GLU A 502 -16.17 14.04 22.71
N GLY A 503 -15.46 13.25 23.53
CA GLY A 503 -14.03 12.97 23.36
C GLY A 503 -13.12 14.08 23.85
N GLU A 504 -13.63 15.10 24.52
CA GLU A 504 -12.83 16.23 25.00
C GLU A 504 -12.05 15.79 26.25
N THR A 505 -10.78 16.18 26.36
CA THR A 505 -10.01 16.07 27.61
C THR A 505 -10.21 17.32 28.49
N SER A 506 -9.77 17.25 29.74
CA SER A 506 -9.76 18.43 30.63
C SER A 506 -8.87 19.55 30.06
N LEU A 507 -7.71 19.20 29.50
CA LEU A 507 -6.83 20.14 28.78
C LEU A 507 -7.52 20.77 27.56
N TYR A 508 -8.23 19.98 26.75
CA TYR A 508 -9.00 20.50 25.61
C TYR A 508 -10.02 21.54 26.07
N THR A 509 -10.70 21.28 27.18
CA THR A 509 -11.74 22.16 27.71
C THR A 509 -11.18 23.46 28.26
N ALA A 510 -10.02 23.41 28.95
CA ALA A 510 -9.31 24.61 29.39
C ALA A 510 -8.82 25.44 28.19
N ALA A 511 -8.26 24.77 27.18
CA ALA A 511 -7.77 25.39 25.94
C ALA A 511 -8.90 26.02 25.10
N GLU A 512 -10.09 25.41 25.05
CA GLU A 512 -11.28 25.96 24.38
C GLU A 512 -11.74 27.28 25.00
N ASN A 513 -11.65 27.40 26.33
CA ASN A 513 -12.12 28.56 27.07
C ASN A 513 -11.02 29.62 27.33
N GLY A 514 -9.77 29.32 26.97
CA GLY A 514 -8.66 30.26 27.07
C GLY A 514 -8.08 30.41 28.48
N HIS A 515 -8.33 29.44 29.37
CA HIS A 515 -7.84 29.46 30.76
C HIS A 515 -6.37 29.03 30.82
N TRP A 516 -5.48 29.91 30.35
CA TRP A 516 -4.05 29.60 30.17
C TRP A 516 -3.33 29.19 31.47
N LEU A 517 -3.73 29.73 32.64
CA LEU A 517 -3.17 29.34 33.94
C LEU A 517 -3.49 27.86 34.28
N VAL A 518 -4.67 27.39 33.91
CA VAL A 518 -5.06 25.99 34.09
C VAL A 518 -4.31 25.10 33.10
N VAL A 519 -4.13 25.57 31.87
CA VAL A 519 -3.32 24.88 30.85
C VAL A 519 -1.87 24.73 31.33
N GLU A 520 -1.24 25.80 31.81
CA GLU A 520 0.12 25.79 32.34
C GLU A 520 0.28 24.79 33.51
N GLU A 521 -0.65 24.80 34.47
CA GLU A 521 -0.59 23.88 35.61
C GLU A 521 -0.79 22.41 35.18
N MET A 522 -1.70 22.14 34.25
CA MET A 522 -1.93 20.79 33.74
C MET A 522 -0.72 20.26 32.95
N LEU A 523 -0.03 21.12 32.19
CA LEU A 523 1.12 20.74 31.38
C LEU A 523 2.32 20.27 32.20
N LYS A 524 2.46 20.71 33.46
CA LYS A 524 3.51 20.22 34.39
C LYS A 524 3.39 18.74 34.70
N HIS A 525 2.22 18.16 34.49
CA HIS A 525 1.88 16.78 34.86
C HIS A 525 1.48 15.91 33.65
N MET A 526 1.61 16.42 32.42
CA MET A 526 1.26 15.70 31.18
C MET A 526 2.49 15.42 30.32
N ASP A 527 2.41 14.39 29.50
CA ASP A 527 3.32 14.12 28.40
C ASP A 527 2.72 14.56 27.04
N LEU A 528 3.52 14.47 25.97
CA LEU A 528 3.10 14.88 24.62
C LEU A 528 1.93 14.03 24.11
N ASP A 529 1.92 12.73 24.43
CA ASP A 529 0.89 11.81 23.95
C ASP A 529 -0.46 12.16 24.58
N THR A 530 -0.51 12.49 25.88
CA THR A 530 -1.73 12.96 26.56
C THR A 530 -2.17 14.35 26.10
N ALA A 531 -1.22 15.27 25.87
CA ALA A 531 -1.51 16.63 25.42
C ALA A 531 -2.02 16.70 23.97
N SER A 532 -1.75 15.67 23.15
CA SER A 532 -2.15 15.60 21.73
C SER A 532 -3.45 14.81 21.48
N ILE A 533 -4.12 14.33 22.53
CA ILE A 533 -5.37 13.58 22.41
C ILE A 533 -6.45 14.45 21.74
N ALA A 534 -6.93 14.00 20.58
CA ALA A 534 -7.96 14.69 19.82
C ALA A 534 -9.38 14.30 20.27
N ALA A 535 -10.27 15.28 20.29
CA ALA A 535 -11.71 15.09 20.51
C ALA A 535 -12.38 14.45 19.29
N ARG A 536 -13.68 14.08 19.41
CA ARG A 536 -14.42 13.43 18.30
C ARG A 536 -14.55 14.30 17.05
N ASN A 537 -14.45 15.62 17.21
CA ASN A 537 -14.42 16.56 16.09
C ASN A 537 -13.06 16.57 15.34
N GLY A 538 -12.06 15.83 15.83
CA GLY A 538 -10.72 15.72 15.26
C GLY A 538 -9.75 16.82 15.69
N PHE A 539 -10.12 17.71 16.61
CA PHE A 539 -9.24 18.74 17.16
C PHE A 539 -8.63 18.29 18.49
N ASP A 540 -7.33 18.51 18.62
CA ASP A 540 -6.61 18.45 19.89
C ASP A 540 -6.72 19.81 20.63
N PRO A 541 -6.21 19.91 21.88
CA PRO A 541 -6.21 21.15 22.66
C PRO A 541 -5.54 22.32 21.92
N PHE A 542 -4.52 22.06 21.11
CA PHE A 542 -3.81 23.08 20.34
C PHE A 542 -4.66 23.64 19.20
N HIS A 543 -5.35 22.78 18.45
CA HIS A 543 -6.25 23.15 17.36
C HIS A 543 -7.44 23.97 17.86
N ILE A 544 -8.04 23.59 18.99
CA ILE A 544 -9.18 24.33 19.53
C ILE A 544 -8.75 25.70 20.07
N ALA A 545 -7.60 25.81 20.73
CA ALA A 545 -7.05 27.10 21.15
C ALA A 545 -6.78 28.01 19.93
N ALA A 546 -6.21 27.47 18.84
CA ALA A 546 -6.00 28.19 17.59
C ALA A 546 -7.30 28.58 16.88
N LYS A 547 -8.36 27.77 17.01
CA LYS A 547 -9.70 28.09 16.48
C LYS A 547 -10.37 29.22 17.23
N GLN A 548 -10.19 29.30 18.55
CA GLN A 548 -10.81 30.32 19.38
C GLN A 548 -9.97 31.60 19.51
N GLY A 549 -8.70 31.56 19.07
CA GLY A 549 -7.82 32.71 19.08
C GLY A 549 -7.11 32.96 20.42
N HIS A 550 -7.02 31.94 21.28
CA HIS A 550 -6.44 32.08 22.62
C HIS A 550 -4.91 32.04 22.57
N LEU A 551 -4.30 33.19 22.29
CA LEU A 551 -2.85 33.34 22.08
C LEU A 551 -2.02 32.86 23.28
N GLU A 552 -2.38 33.26 24.50
CA GLU A 552 -1.58 32.93 25.68
C GLU A 552 -1.62 31.42 26.00
N ALA A 553 -2.76 30.75 25.81
CA ALA A 553 -2.85 29.29 25.96
C ALA A 553 -1.99 28.56 24.91
N LEU A 554 -1.92 29.08 23.67
CA LEU A 554 -1.04 28.54 22.63
C LEU A 554 0.44 28.73 22.93
N LYS A 555 0.85 29.87 23.49
CA LYS A 555 2.25 30.08 23.92
C LYS A 555 2.64 29.05 24.96
N GLN A 556 1.83 28.85 26.01
CA GLN A 556 2.10 27.85 27.04
C GLN A 556 2.21 26.43 26.47
N LEU A 557 1.33 26.07 25.54
CA LEU A 557 1.38 24.79 24.83
C LEU A 557 2.63 24.64 23.95
N LEU A 558 3.06 25.71 23.26
CA LEU A 558 4.28 25.69 22.42
C LEU A 558 5.56 25.68 23.25
N ASP A 559 5.59 26.40 24.37
CA ASP A 559 6.76 26.49 25.25
C ASP A 559 7.05 25.12 25.89
N THR A 560 5.99 24.37 26.23
CA THR A 560 6.11 23.01 26.76
C THR A 560 6.29 21.97 25.65
N PHE A 561 5.47 22.04 24.59
CA PHE A 561 5.41 21.05 23.52
C PHE A 561 5.37 21.69 22.12
N PRO A 562 6.52 22.09 21.56
CA PRO A 562 6.60 22.69 20.21
C PRO A 562 6.00 21.81 19.10
N ASN A 563 6.03 20.49 19.29
CA ASN A 563 5.52 19.49 18.33
C ASN A 563 4.00 19.61 18.08
N LEU A 564 3.24 20.22 19.00
CA LEU A 564 1.80 20.43 18.82
C LEU A 564 1.48 21.37 17.63
N ALA A 565 2.44 22.20 17.19
CA ALA A 565 2.26 23.03 16.00
C ALA A 565 2.07 22.21 14.70
N MET A 566 2.58 20.98 14.68
CA MET A 566 2.60 20.10 13.52
C MET A 566 1.52 19.01 13.53
N THR A 567 0.68 18.96 14.57
CA THR A 567 -0.44 18.02 14.61
C THR A 567 -1.45 18.37 13.53
N THR A 568 -2.20 17.37 13.06
CA THR A 568 -3.25 17.58 12.07
C THR A 568 -4.46 16.69 12.30
N ASP A 569 -5.65 17.19 11.96
CA ASP A 569 -6.86 16.39 11.92
C ASP A 569 -6.87 15.32 10.79
N SER A 570 -7.92 14.49 10.73
CA SER A 570 -8.12 13.47 9.68
C SER A 570 -8.16 14.01 8.24
N SER A 571 -8.38 15.31 8.06
CA SER A 571 -8.37 16.01 6.78
C SER A 571 -7.04 16.72 6.48
N CYS A 572 -6.02 16.45 7.30
CA CYS A 572 -4.72 17.12 7.32
C CYS A 572 -4.83 18.65 7.52
N THR A 573 -5.80 19.12 8.32
CA THR A 573 -5.88 20.51 8.76
C THR A 573 -4.88 20.73 9.88
N THR A 574 -3.99 21.72 9.75
CA THR A 574 -3.12 22.19 10.84
C THR A 574 -3.80 23.29 11.65
N ALA A 575 -3.31 23.59 12.85
CA ALA A 575 -3.75 24.74 13.65
C ALA A 575 -3.69 26.07 12.86
N LEU A 576 -2.68 26.26 11.99
CA LEU A 576 -2.57 27.44 11.12
C LEU A 576 -3.75 27.55 10.15
N HIS A 577 -4.24 26.45 9.58
CA HIS A 577 -5.42 26.49 8.71
C HIS A 577 -6.66 26.96 9.48
N THR A 578 -6.81 26.51 10.73
CA THR A 578 -7.95 26.86 11.58
C THR A 578 -7.89 28.32 12.00
N ALA A 579 -6.74 28.79 12.49
CA ALA A 579 -6.52 30.20 12.82
C ALA A 579 -6.72 31.12 11.60
N ALA A 580 -6.20 30.72 10.43
CA ALA A 580 -6.35 31.46 9.19
C ALA A 580 -7.80 31.47 8.66
N THR A 581 -8.59 30.44 8.96
CA THR A 581 -10.02 30.41 8.62
C THR A 581 -10.84 31.34 9.51
N GLN A 582 -10.47 31.46 10.78
CA GLN A 582 -11.16 32.31 11.76
C GLN A 582 -10.67 33.77 11.76
N GLY A 583 -9.48 34.04 11.22
CA GLY A 583 -8.95 35.40 11.08
C GLY A 583 -8.10 35.86 12.26
N HIS A 584 -7.64 34.95 13.12
CA HIS A 584 -6.83 35.28 14.29
C HIS A 584 -5.38 35.59 13.89
N ILE A 585 -5.12 36.86 13.57
CA ILE A 585 -3.81 37.33 13.07
C ILE A 585 -2.67 37.08 14.06
N ASP A 586 -2.89 37.30 15.36
CA ASP A 586 -1.84 37.13 16.37
C ASP A 586 -1.40 35.68 16.48
N VAL A 587 -2.35 34.74 16.40
CA VAL A 587 -2.08 33.30 16.37
C VAL A 587 -1.38 32.90 15.07
N VAL A 588 -1.79 33.44 13.93
CA VAL A 588 -1.13 33.19 12.64
C VAL A 588 0.32 33.65 12.70
N ASN A 589 0.58 34.85 13.23
CA ASN A 589 1.93 35.40 13.36
C ASN A 589 2.79 34.56 14.33
N LEU A 590 2.23 34.11 15.45
CA LEU A 590 2.90 33.21 16.38
C LEU A 590 3.31 31.91 15.67
N LEU A 591 2.38 31.25 14.98
CA LEU A 591 2.63 29.98 14.28
C LEU A 591 3.65 30.14 13.15
N LEU A 592 3.56 31.21 12.36
CA LEU A 592 4.52 31.48 11.28
C LEU A 592 5.92 31.82 11.82
N LYS A 593 6.01 32.46 12.99
CA LYS A 593 7.28 32.70 13.69
C LYS A 593 7.89 31.40 14.22
N THR A 594 7.06 30.48 14.71
CA THR A 594 7.51 29.16 15.17
C THR A 594 8.01 28.30 14.00
N ASP A 595 7.23 28.18 12.92
CA ASP A 595 7.66 27.51 11.70
C ASP A 595 6.99 28.10 10.45
N SER A 596 7.79 28.82 9.65
CA SER A 596 7.39 29.39 8.37
C SER A 596 6.90 28.36 7.34
N HIS A 597 7.28 27.09 7.49
CA HIS A 597 6.89 26.00 6.59
C HIS A 597 5.41 25.60 6.75
N LEU A 598 4.78 25.91 7.89
CA LEU A 598 3.34 25.66 8.13
C LEU A 598 2.45 26.28 7.05
N ALA A 599 2.86 27.42 6.46
CA ALA A 599 2.14 28.10 5.40
C ALA A 599 2.04 27.28 4.09
N LYS A 600 2.97 26.32 3.88
CA LYS A 600 3.07 25.49 2.68
C LYS A 600 2.30 24.16 2.79
N ILE A 601 1.93 23.78 4.00
CA ILE A 601 1.19 22.54 4.26
C ILE A 601 -0.21 22.66 3.66
N ALA A 602 -0.68 21.60 3.01
CA ALA A 602 -1.98 21.55 2.36
C ALA A 602 -2.83 20.42 2.95
N LYS A 603 -4.13 20.70 3.08
CA LYS A 603 -5.15 19.71 3.45
C LYS A 603 -5.25 18.58 2.42
N ASN A 604 -6.00 17.53 2.76
CA ASN A 604 -6.33 16.41 1.85
C ASN A 604 -6.98 16.83 0.52
N ASN A 605 -7.57 18.02 0.43
CA ASN A 605 -8.13 18.57 -0.82
C ASN A 605 -7.15 19.47 -1.61
N GLY A 606 -5.90 19.60 -1.15
CA GLY A 606 -4.86 20.44 -1.73
C GLY A 606 -4.91 21.92 -1.32
N LYS A 607 -5.83 22.33 -0.45
CA LYS A 607 -5.94 23.73 0.00
C LYS A 607 -4.95 24.02 1.12
N THR A 608 -4.23 25.14 1.01
CA THR A 608 -3.36 25.70 2.05
C THR A 608 -4.12 26.67 2.96
N ALA A 609 -3.49 27.13 4.06
CA ALA A 609 -4.06 28.16 4.93
C ALA A 609 -4.45 29.44 4.18
N LEU A 610 -3.65 29.84 3.18
CA LEU A 610 -3.93 31.00 2.32
C LEU A 610 -5.25 30.84 1.54
N HIS A 611 -5.59 29.63 1.08
CA HIS A 611 -6.86 29.37 0.39
C HIS A 611 -8.06 29.59 1.31
N SER A 612 -7.94 29.20 2.58
CA SER A 612 -9.00 29.37 3.58
C SER A 612 -9.16 30.84 3.97
N ALA A 613 -8.07 31.53 4.30
CA ALA A 613 -8.07 32.96 4.62
C ALA A 613 -8.63 33.81 3.47
N ALA A 614 -8.21 33.50 2.23
CA ALA A 614 -8.67 34.20 1.05
C ALA A 614 -10.18 34.04 0.82
N ARG A 615 -10.73 32.83 1.03
CA ARG A 615 -12.17 32.59 0.90
C ARG A 615 -12.99 33.34 1.95
N MET A 616 -12.49 33.39 3.19
CA MET A 616 -13.18 34.00 4.31
C MET A 616 -13.05 35.52 4.33
N GLY A 617 -12.06 36.09 3.64
CA GLY A 617 -11.92 37.53 3.47
C GLY A 617 -11.01 38.19 4.52
N HIS A 618 -10.12 37.44 5.17
CA HIS A 618 -9.24 37.94 6.23
C HIS A 618 -7.98 38.60 5.66
N VAL A 619 -8.02 39.92 5.43
CA VAL A 619 -6.96 40.67 4.73
C VAL A 619 -5.62 40.60 5.45
N GLU A 620 -5.58 40.87 6.76
CA GLU A 620 -4.33 40.89 7.53
C GLU A 620 -3.64 39.51 7.58
N VAL A 621 -4.43 38.43 7.66
CA VAL A 621 -3.90 37.06 7.61
C VAL A 621 -3.31 36.75 6.23
N VAL A 622 -3.98 37.17 5.16
CA VAL A 622 -3.48 37.02 3.79
C VAL A 622 -2.16 37.78 3.61
N LYS A 623 -2.09 39.01 4.11
CA LYS A 623 -0.88 39.85 4.08
C LYS A 623 0.27 39.19 4.83
N SER A 624 0.03 38.66 6.03
CA SER A 624 1.05 37.94 6.81
C SER A 624 1.55 36.67 6.09
N LEU A 625 0.64 35.85 5.53
CA LEU A 625 1.00 34.63 4.81
C LEU A 625 1.77 34.89 3.52
N ILE A 626 1.40 35.93 2.76
CA ILE A 626 2.09 36.33 1.52
C ILE A 626 3.45 36.97 1.85
N GLY A 627 3.51 37.77 2.92
CA GLY A 627 4.75 38.38 3.39
C GLY A 627 5.83 37.36 3.79
N ASN A 628 5.40 36.18 4.26
CA ASN A 628 6.30 35.07 4.55
C ASN A 628 6.80 34.34 3.29
N ASP A 629 5.93 34.08 2.30
CA ASP A 629 6.33 33.53 0.99
C ASP A 629 5.31 33.88 -0.11
N ALA A 630 5.67 34.83 -0.97
CA ALA A 630 4.83 35.29 -2.08
C ALA A 630 4.48 34.17 -3.08
N LYS A 631 5.30 33.11 -3.20
CA LYS A 631 5.06 31.99 -4.13
C LYS A 631 3.85 31.14 -3.72
N ILE A 632 3.37 31.25 -2.48
CA ILE A 632 2.19 30.52 -2.00
C ILE A 632 0.93 30.95 -2.78
N GLY A 633 0.88 32.19 -3.30
CA GLY A 633 -0.23 32.69 -4.13
C GLY A 633 -0.50 31.86 -5.40
N PHE A 634 0.54 31.22 -5.95
CA PHE A 634 0.46 30.39 -7.16
C PHE A 634 0.13 28.92 -6.89
N ARG A 635 0.16 28.47 -5.64
CA ARG A 635 -0.16 27.06 -5.32
C ARG A 635 -1.64 26.80 -5.59
N THR A 636 -1.91 25.68 -6.24
CA THR A 636 -3.26 25.27 -6.63
C THR A 636 -3.78 24.10 -5.79
N ASP A 637 -5.08 24.08 -5.51
CA ASP A 637 -5.77 22.94 -4.91
C ASP A 637 -5.97 21.78 -5.92
N LYS A 638 -6.60 20.67 -5.49
CA LYS A 638 -6.88 19.51 -6.37
C LYS A 638 -7.79 19.83 -7.57
N LYS A 639 -8.48 20.96 -7.57
CA LYS A 639 -9.30 21.46 -8.68
C LYS A 639 -8.53 22.44 -9.58
N GLY A 640 -7.25 22.65 -9.32
CA GLY A 640 -6.41 23.63 -10.04
C GLY A 640 -6.63 25.06 -9.57
N GLN A 641 -7.30 25.29 -8.44
CA GLN A 641 -7.69 26.64 -8.02
C GLN A 641 -6.64 27.24 -7.08
N THR A 642 -6.16 28.44 -7.39
CA THR A 642 -5.28 29.24 -6.52
C THR A 642 -6.03 29.92 -5.37
N ALA A 643 -5.29 30.56 -4.45
CA ALA A 643 -5.89 31.40 -3.41
C ALA A 643 -6.73 32.55 -3.99
N LEU A 644 -6.32 33.12 -5.13
CA LEU A 644 -7.11 34.15 -5.82
C LEU A 644 -8.46 33.61 -6.32
N HIS A 645 -8.50 32.38 -6.86
CA HIS A 645 -9.76 31.72 -7.20
C HIS A 645 -10.68 31.49 -5.98
N MET A 646 -10.13 31.44 -4.76
CA MET A 646 -10.91 31.39 -3.52
C MET A 646 -11.38 32.78 -3.10
N ALA A 647 -10.52 33.79 -3.20
CA ALA A 647 -10.84 35.19 -2.89
C ALA A 647 -12.03 35.70 -3.71
N VAL A 648 -12.04 35.43 -5.02
CA VAL A 648 -13.12 35.87 -5.92
C VAL A 648 -14.45 35.15 -5.69
N LYS A 649 -14.45 34.01 -4.97
CA LYS A 649 -15.69 33.37 -4.49
C LYS A 649 -16.23 34.05 -3.23
N GLY A 650 -15.34 34.70 -2.47
CA GLY A 650 -15.67 35.56 -1.34
C GLY A 650 -16.26 36.90 -1.79
N GLN A 651 -16.23 37.89 -0.90
CA GLN A 651 -16.79 39.24 -1.16
C GLN A 651 -15.82 40.38 -0.83
N ASN A 652 -14.63 40.08 -0.30
CA ASN A 652 -13.69 41.11 0.16
C ASN A 652 -12.69 41.49 -0.95
N LYS A 653 -12.78 42.74 -1.43
CA LYS A 653 -11.85 43.29 -2.45
C LYS A 653 -10.41 43.47 -1.93
N GLY A 654 -10.22 43.71 -0.63
CA GLY A 654 -8.89 43.93 -0.04
C GLY A 654 -7.99 42.71 -0.22
N VAL A 655 -8.56 41.51 -0.06
CA VAL A 655 -7.83 40.24 -0.28
C VAL A 655 -7.38 40.08 -1.74
N VAL A 656 -8.19 40.55 -2.70
CA VAL A 656 -7.84 40.48 -4.13
C VAL A 656 -6.64 41.39 -4.42
N HIS A 657 -6.63 42.62 -3.90
CA HIS A 657 -5.48 43.51 -4.01
C HIS A 657 -4.21 42.91 -3.40
N GLU A 658 -4.28 42.38 -2.17
CA GLU A 658 -3.11 41.81 -1.51
C GLU A 658 -2.58 40.54 -2.21
N LEU A 659 -3.43 39.75 -2.87
CA LEU A 659 -3.01 38.56 -3.62
C LEU A 659 -2.38 38.87 -4.98
N VAL A 660 -2.77 39.98 -5.62
CA VAL A 660 -2.28 40.39 -6.95
C VAL A 660 -1.02 41.24 -6.84
N LYS A 661 -0.88 42.04 -5.77
CA LYS A 661 0.25 42.94 -5.52
C LYS A 661 1.64 42.30 -5.66
N PRO A 662 1.92 41.06 -5.21
CA PRO A 662 3.25 40.46 -5.33
C PRO A 662 3.62 40.10 -6.77
N ASP A 663 2.66 39.61 -7.56
CA ASP A 663 2.87 39.20 -8.95
C ASP A 663 1.52 39.16 -9.71
N PRO A 664 1.30 40.06 -10.69
CA PRO A 664 0.09 40.09 -11.51
C PRO A 664 -0.18 38.82 -12.32
N ALA A 665 0.82 37.96 -12.57
CA ALA A 665 0.65 36.71 -13.32
C ALA A 665 -0.35 35.74 -12.66
N VAL A 666 -0.68 35.92 -11.39
CA VAL A 666 -1.71 35.11 -10.71
C VAL A 666 -3.11 35.28 -11.33
N LEU A 667 -3.36 36.40 -12.04
CA LEU A 667 -4.62 36.70 -12.72
C LEU A 667 -4.88 35.81 -13.94
N SER A 668 -3.83 35.29 -14.58
CA SER A 668 -3.95 34.44 -15.78
C SER A 668 -3.94 32.94 -15.47
N VAL A 669 -3.77 32.54 -14.21
CA VAL A 669 -3.76 31.12 -13.83
C VAL A 669 -5.15 30.52 -14.01
N GLU A 670 -5.23 29.36 -14.65
CA GLU A 670 -6.49 28.67 -14.92
C GLU A 670 -6.70 27.47 -13.98
N ASP A 671 -7.96 27.23 -13.60
CA ASP A 671 -8.34 25.99 -12.93
C ASP A 671 -8.42 24.79 -13.88
N ASN A 672 -8.68 23.57 -13.36
CA ASN A 672 -8.70 22.36 -14.18
C ASN A 672 -9.76 22.40 -15.32
N LYS A 673 -10.73 23.32 -15.25
CA LYS A 673 -11.76 23.55 -16.27
C LYS A 673 -11.43 24.74 -17.19
N GLY A 674 -10.22 25.31 -17.10
CA GLY A 674 -9.79 26.48 -17.85
C GLY A 674 -10.39 27.79 -17.34
N ASN A 675 -10.99 27.84 -16.15
CA ASN A 675 -11.54 29.10 -15.65
C ASN A 675 -10.43 29.92 -14.99
N THR A 676 -10.23 31.15 -15.47
CA THR A 676 -9.45 32.18 -14.76
C THR A 676 -10.24 32.73 -13.55
N PRO A 677 -9.63 33.50 -12.63
CA PRO A 677 -10.33 34.15 -11.54
C PRO A 677 -11.51 35.03 -11.99
N LEU A 678 -11.39 35.68 -13.16
CA LEU A 678 -12.47 36.49 -13.75
C LEU A 678 -13.69 35.64 -14.11
N HIS A 679 -13.50 34.49 -14.76
CA HIS A 679 -14.59 33.55 -15.06
C HIS A 679 -15.33 33.10 -13.77
N ILE A 680 -14.59 32.84 -12.69
CA ILE A 680 -15.20 32.44 -11.41
C ILE A 680 -15.95 33.60 -10.76
N ALA A 681 -15.40 34.82 -10.81
CA ALA A 681 -16.05 36.02 -10.27
C ALA A 681 -17.38 36.30 -11.00
N SER A 682 -17.37 36.25 -12.34
CA SER A 682 -18.58 36.37 -13.17
C SER A 682 -19.58 35.26 -12.87
N LYS A 683 -19.11 34.00 -12.76
CA LYS A 683 -19.95 32.85 -12.40
C LYS A 683 -20.62 32.98 -11.03
N LYS A 684 -20.00 33.70 -10.10
CA LYS A 684 -20.52 33.94 -8.75
C LYS A 684 -21.33 35.21 -8.61
N GLY A 685 -21.49 36.00 -9.68
CA GLY A 685 -22.30 37.21 -9.65
C GLY A 685 -21.67 38.35 -8.84
N ARG A 686 -20.34 38.38 -8.66
CA ARG A 686 -19.67 39.32 -7.73
C ARG A 686 -19.25 40.61 -8.43
N ALA A 687 -20.19 41.51 -8.73
CA ALA A 687 -19.95 42.76 -9.47
C ALA A 687 -18.81 43.63 -8.90
N LYS A 688 -18.77 43.83 -7.58
CA LYS A 688 -17.69 44.59 -6.91
C LYS A 688 -16.30 43.97 -7.09
N ILE A 689 -16.20 42.64 -7.13
CA ILE A 689 -14.93 41.92 -7.34
C ILE A 689 -14.55 41.94 -8.82
N VAL A 690 -15.51 41.79 -9.73
CA VAL A 690 -15.25 41.90 -11.18
C VAL A 690 -14.72 43.29 -11.52
N ARG A 691 -15.33 44.37 -11.01
CA ARG A 691 -14.82 45.75 -11.19
C ARG A 691 -13.40 45.92 -10.66
N CYS A 692 -13.08 45.29 -9.52
CA CYS A 692 -11.73 45.29 -8.96
C CYS A 692 -10.73 44.49 -9.83
N LEU A 693 -11.09 43.30 -10.31
CA LEU A 693 -10.21 42.49 -11.17
C LEU A 693 -9.89 43.19 -12.49
N VAL A 694 -10.91 43.82 -13.08
CA VAL A 694 -10.79 44.57 -14.34
C VAL A 694 -9.89 45.79 -14.21
N SER A 695 -9.79 46.39 -13.01
CA SER A 695 -8.91 47.54 -12.77
C SER A 695 -7.41 47.22 -12.71
N PHE A 696 -7.01 45.94 -12.77
CA PHE A 696 -5.60 45.57 -12.79
C PHE A 696 -5.07 45.49 -14.22
N ASP A 697 -3.90 46.11 -14.46
CA ASP A 697 -3.19 46.03 -15.72
C ASP A 697 -2.75 44.59 -16.03
N GLY A 698 -2.97 44.13 -17.26
CA GLY A 698 -2.59 42.79 -17.74
C GLY A 698 -3.65 41.70 -17.59
N ILE A 699 -4.88 42.01 -17.15
CA ILE A 699 -5.98 41.04 -17.14
C ILE A 699 -6.49 40.76 -18.56
N ASN A 700 -6.51 39.49 -18.96
CA ASN A 700 -7.09 39.09 -20.25
C ASN A 700 -8.62 38.91 -20.13
N LEU A 701 -9.37 39.91 -20.57
CA LEU A 701 -10.85 39.92 -20.54
C LEU A 701 -11.48 38.88 -21.49
N ASN A 702 -10.76 38.53 -22.57
CA ASN A 702 -11.24 37.67 -23.65
C ASN A 702 -10.66 36.25 -23.58
N ALA A 703 -10.08 35.86 -22.44
CA ALA A 703 -9.64 34.48 -22.22
C ALA A 703 -10.86 33.53 -22.29
N MET A 704 -10.71 32.40 -22.98
CA MET A 704 -11.75 31.39 -23.10
C MET A 704 -11.45 30.21 -22.18
N ASN A 705 -12.46 29.75 -21.44
CA ASN A 705 -12.33 28.51 -20.68
C ASN A 705 -12.43 27.27 -21.59
N LYS A 706 -12.28 26.06 -21.03
CA LYS A 706 -12.37 24.80 -21.82
C LYS A 706 -13.76 24.54 -22.42
N ALA A 707 -14.78 25.28 -22.02
CA ALA A 707 -16.11 25.23 -22.63
C ALA A 707 -16.27 26.24 -23.78
N GLY A 708 -15.23 27.04 -24.08
CA GLY A 708 -15.26 28.10 -25.08
C GLY A 708 -15.96 29.37 -24.60
N ASP A 709 -16.29 29.49 -23.32
CA ASP A 709 -16.97 30.64 -22.76
C ASP A 709 -15.96 31.67 -22.26
N THR A 710 -16.15 32.94 -22.62
CA THR A 710 -15.49 34.08 -21.98
C THR A 710 -16.17 34.48 -20.66
N ALA A 711 -15.54 35.35 -19.88
CA ALA A 711 -16.17 35.89 -18.67
C ALA A 711 -17.47 36.68 -18.97
N LEU A 712 -17.57 37.30 -20.15
CA LEU A 712 -18.77 38.00 -20.63
C LEU A 712 -19.89 37.01 -20.97
N ASP A 713 -19.57 35.93 -21.69
CA ASP A 713 -20.55 34.87 -22.02
C ASP A 713 -21.16 34.26 -20.76
N ILE A 714 -20.36 34.06 -19.71
CA ILE A 714 -20.84 33.57 -18.42
C ILE A 714 -21.79 34.58 -17.76
N ALA A 715 -21.49 35.88 -17.81
CA ALA A 715 -22.33 36.93 -17.24
C ALA A 715 -23.69 37.02 -17.97
N GLU A 716 -23.68 36.92 -19.31
CA GLU A 716 -24.89 36.90 -20.14
C GLU A 716 -25.73 35.63 -19.89
N LYS A 717 -25.11 34.45 -19.79
CA LYS A 717 -25.82 33.19 -19.44
C LYS A 717 -26.48 33.21 -18.06
N ILE A 718 -25.90 33.94 -17.11
CA ILE A 718 -26.46 34.10 -15.76
C ILE A 718 -27.56 35.18 -15.72
N GLY A 719 -27.61 36.07 -16.72
CA GLY A 719 -28.59 37.16 -16.80
C GLY A 719 -28.30 38.33 -15.84
N ASN A 720 -27.03 38.55 -15.45
CA ASN A 720 -26.67 39.64 -14.56
C ASN A 720 -26.28 40.89 -15.36
N SER A 721 -27.23 41.82 -15.53
CA SER A 721 -27.07 43.05 -16.32
C SER A 721 -25.94 43.96 -15.82
N GLU A 722 -25.74 44.06 -14.50
CA GLU A 722 -24.67 44.85 -13.89
C GLU A 722 -23.27 44.30 -14.25
N LEU A 723 -23.11 42.97 -14.31
CA LEU A 723 -21.85 42.36 -14.72
C LEU A 723 -21.56 42.53 -16.21
N VAL A 724 -22.60 42.44 -17.03
CA VAL A 724 -22.50 42.64 -18.49
C VAL A 724 -22.10 44.07 -18.80
N SER A 725 -22.66 45.08 -18.11
CA SER A 725 -22.24 46.48 -18.30
C SER A 725 -20.79 46.70 -17.88
N ILE A 726 -20.37 46.21 -16.70
CA ILE A 726 -18.99 46.36 -16.21
C ILE A 726 -17.97 45.73 -17.16
N LEU A 727 -18.24 44.54 -17.71
CA LEU A 727 -17.32 43.86 -18.63
C LEU A 727 -17.29 44.52 -20.03
N LYS A 728 -18.42 45.06 -20.50
CA LYS A 728 -18.48 45.81 -21.78
C LYS A 728 -17.79 47.17 -21.67
N GLU A 729 -18.01 47.90 -20.58
CA GLU A 729 -17.31 49.16 -20.26
C GLU A 729 -15.78 48.98 -20.22
N ALA A 730 -15.33 47.79 -19.81
CA ALA A 730 -13.91 47.43 -19.73
C ALA A 730 -13.26 47.02 -21.06
N GLY A 731 -14.03 46.92 -22.16
CA GLY A 731 -13.53 46.51 -23.47
C GLY A 731 -13.50 45.00 -23.72
N ALA A 732 -14.29 44.20 -23.01
CA ALA A 732 -14.50 42.78 -23.37
C ALA A 732 -15.22 42.70 -24.74
N ALA A 733 -14.66 41.94 -25.68
CA ALA A 733 -15.16 41.87 -27.06
C ALA A 733 -16.54 41.19 -27.10
N THR A 734 -17.45 41.76 -27.89
CA THR A 734 -18.89 41.47 -27.82
C THR A 734 -19.33 40.14 -28.41
N THR A 735 -18.49 39.38 -29.13
CA THR A 735 -18.76 37.96 -29.48
C THR A 735 -17.50 37.25 -30.00
N ALA A 736 -17.32 35.98 -29.63
CA ALA A 736 -16.28 35.09 -30.18
C ALA A 736 -16.46 34.72 -31.68
N LYS A 737 -17.47 35.30 -32.37
CA LYS A 737 -17.81 34.96 -33.76
C LYS A 737 -17.10 35.81 -34.82
N ASP A 738 -16.47 36.93 -34.45
CA ASP A 738 -15.89 37.87 -35.43
C ASP A 738 -14.35 37.91 -35.50
N LEU A 739 -13.62 37.08 -34.73
CA LEU A 739 -12.15 37.02 -34.79
C LEU A 739 -11.59 36.06 -35.86
N GLY A 740 -12.41 35.61 -36.81
CA GLY A 740 -12.07 34.54 -37.76
C GLY A 740 -12.14 34.92 -39.24
N LYS A 741 -11.07 35.52 -39.79
CA LYS A 741 -10.52 35.33 -41.17
C LYS A 741 -9.35 36.31 -41.40
N PRO A 742 -8.33 36.03 -42.26
CA PRO A 742 -7.99 34.85 -43.10
C PRO A 742 -6.60 34.26 -42.66
N GLN A 743 -5.96 33.20 -43.21
CA GLN A 743 -5.78 32.72 -44.59
C GLN A 743 -5.15 31.30 -44.55
N ASN A 744 -5.43 30.51 -45.59
CA ASN A 744 -4.72 29.28 -46.02
C ASN A 744 -5.18 27.90 -45.46
N PRO A 745 -6.22 27.28 -46.07
CA PRO A 745 -6.82 26.01 -45.61
C PRO A 745 -5.92 24.77 -45.76
N ALA A 746 -4.88 24.81 -46.60
CA ALA A 746 -4.02 23.65 -46.87
C ALA A 746 -3.02 23.35 -45.74
N LYS A 747 -2.63 24.36 -44.95
CA LYS A 747 -1.67 24.20 -43.83
C LYS A 747 -2.38 23.73 -42.55
N GLN A 748 -3.61 24.20 -42.33
CA GLN A 748 -4.46 23.72 -41.23
C GLN A 748 -4.97 22.30 -41.48
N LEU A 749 -5.31 21.87 -42.69
CA LEU A 749 -5.74 20.48 -42.89
C LEU A 749 -4.63 19.47 -42.50
N LYS A 750 -3.36 19.81 -42.74
CA LYS A 750 -2.21 19.01 -42.30
C LYS A 750 -1.98 19.05 -40.78
N GLN A 751 -2.21 20.20 -40.14
CA GLN A 751 -2.06 20.38 -38.69
C GLN A 751 -3.25 19.79 -37.92
N THR A 752 -4.49 20.02 -38.38
CA THR A 752 -5.75 19.51 -37.81
C THR A 752 -5.90 18.01 -38.00
N VAL A 753 -5.40 17.41 -39.10
CA VAL A 753 -5.32 15.95 -39.22
C VAL A 753 -4.24 15.36 -38.31
N SER A 754 -3.19 16.12 -37.97
CA SER A 754 -2.20 15.74 -36.95
C SER A 754 -2.77 15.86 -35.53
N ASP A 755 -3.50 16.93 -35.23
CA ASP A 755 -4.02 17.25 -33.90
C ASP A 755 -5.29 16.45 -33.58
N ILE A 756 -6.19 16.19 -34.54
CA ILE A 756 -7.31 15.25 -34.36
C ILE A 756 -6.76 13.82 -34.20
N ARG A 757 -5.69 13.46 -34.92
CA ARG A 757 -5.03 12.16 -34.72
C ARG A 757 -4.44 12.07 -33.32
N HIS A 758 -3.82 13.13 -32.79
CA HIS A 758 -3.26 13.14 -31.43
C HIS A 758 -4.32 13.22 -30.32
N GLU A 759 -5.42 13.95 -30.50
CA GLU A 759 -6.49 14.14 -29.51
C GLU A 759 -7.45 12.94 -29.46
N VAL A 760 -7.83 12.37 -30.61
CA VAL A 760 -8.62 11.14 -30.68
C VAL A 760 -7.79 9.95 -30.17
N GLN A 761 -6.47 9.96 -30.38
CA GLN A 761 -5.57 8.93 -29.85
C GLN A 761 -5.34 9.12 -28.34
N SER A 762 -5.30 10.35 -27.81
CA SER A 762 -5.32 10.66 -26.38
C SER A 762 -6.61 10.17 -25.70
N GLN A 763 -7.78 10.50 -26.25
CA GLN A 763 -9.07 10.08 -25.72
C GLN A 763 -9.32 8.58 -25.89
N LEU A 764 -8.93 7.96 -27.01
CA LEU A 764 -8.94 6.49 -27.17
C LEU A 764 -7.94 5.82 -26.23
N GLN A 765 -6.82 6.46 -25.90
CA GLN A 765 -5.83 5.93 -24.97
C GLN A 765 -6.28 6.08 -23.52
N GLN A 766 -6.99 7.16 -23.16
CA GLN A 766 -7.65 7.32 -21.86
C GLN A 766 -8.85 6.37 -21.72
N SER A 767 -9.67 6.20 -22.77
CA SER A 767 -10.80 5.27 -22.80
C SER A 767 -10.33 3.80 -22.86
N ARG A 768 -9.23 3.49 -23.58
CA ARG A 768 -8.55 2.18 -23.51
C ARG A 768 -7.85 1.96 -22.18
N GLN A 769 -7.29 2.97 -21.52
CA GLN A 769 -6.70 2.82 -20.18
C GLN A 769 -7.77 2.60 -19.13
N THR A 770 -8.91 3.30 -19.23
CA THR A 770 -10.06 3.15 -18.35
C THR A 770 -10.74 1.80 -18.60
N GLY A 771 -10.96 1.45 -19.87
CA GLY A 771 -11.42 0.12 -20.30
C GLY A 771 -10.47 -1.00 -19.90
N ALA A 772 -9.16 -0.81 -19.98
CA ALA A 772 -8.16 -1.78 -19.52
C ALA A 772 -8.05 -1.84 -17.99
N ARG A 773 -8.43 -0.78 -17.27
CA ARG A 773 -8.50 -0.74 -15.80
C ARG A 773 -9.75 -1.46 -15.32
N VAL A 774 -10.91 -1.22 -15.95
CA VAL A 774 -12.16 -1.94 -15.72
C VAL A 774 -12.03 -3.40 -16.14
N GLN A 775 -11.43 -3.71 -17.29
CA GLN A 775 -11.13 -5.09 -17.68
C GLN A 775 -10.10 -5.75 -16.75
N ARG A 776 -9.12 -5.02 -16.20
CA ARG A 776 -8.21 -5.56 -15.16
C ARG A 776 -8.95 -5.85 -13.87
N ILE A 777 -9.87 -4.99 -13.46
CA ILE A 777 -10.72 -5.20 -12.28
C ILE A 777 -11.64 -6.41 -12.54
N ALA A 778 -12.28 -6.50 -13.71
CA ALA A 778 -13.11 -7.63 -14.11
C ALA A 778 -12.31 -8.93 -14.23
N LYS A 779 -11.08 -8.90 -14.77
CA LYS A 779 -10.18 -10.07 -14.84
C LYS A 779 -9.67 -10.47 -13.45
N ARG A 780 -9.37 -9.51 -12.57
CA ARG A 780 -9.00 -9.79 -11.16
C ARG A 780 -10.18 -10.38 -10.39
N LEU A 781 -11.38 -9.84 -10.56
CA LEU A 781 -12.63 -10.38 -10.02
C LEU A 781 -12.89 -11.80 -10.54
N LYS A 782 -12.76 -12.03 -11.85
CA LYS A 782 -12.90 -13.36 -12.45
C LYS A 782 -11.84 -14.33 -11.91
N LYS A 783 -10.59 -13.88 -11.73
CA LYS A 783 -9.50 -14.68 -11.15
C LYS A 783 -9.75 -14.99 -9.67
N LEU A 784 -10.22 -14.02 -8.88
CA LEU A 784 -10.60 -14.24 -7.48
C LEU A 784 -11.76 -15.23 -7.36
N HIS A 785 -12.77 -15.11 -8.23
CA HIS A 785 -13.91 -16.04 -8.26
C HIS A 785 -13.50 -17.46 -8.69
N ILE A 786 -12.54 -17.60 -9.61
CA ILE A 786 -11.97 -18.90 -10.01
C ILE A 786 -11.14 -19.50 -8.87
N ASN A 787 -10.32 -18.69 -8.21
CA ASN A 787 -9.50 -19.15 -7.09
C ASN A 787 -10.38 -19.56 -5.89
N GLY A 788 -11.43 -18.79 -5.59
CA GLY A 788 -12.41 -19.16 -4.57
C GLY A 788 -13.13 -20.45 -4.91
N LEU A 789 -13.52 -20.65 -6.17
CA LEU A 789 -14.15 -21.90 -6.63
C LEU A 789 -13.20 -23.10 -6.52
N ASN A 790 -11.93 -22.95 -6.92
CA ASN A 790 -10.93 -24.00 -6.79
C ASN A 790 -10.65 -24.33 -5.31
N ASN A 791 -10.64 -23.33 -4.43
CA ASN A 791 -10.47 -23.55 -3.00
C ASN A 791 -11.65 -24.32 -2.41
N ALA A 792 -12.89 -23.95 -2.77
CA ALA A 792 -14.09 -24.67 -2.34
C ALA A 792 -14.13 -26.12 -2.87
N ILE A 793 -13.72 -26.35 -4.13
CA ILE A 793 -13.58 -27.70 -4.70
C ILE A 793 -12.57 -28.51 -3.90
N ASN A 794 -11.37 -27.97 -3.66
CA ASN A 794 -10.33 -28.67 -2.92
C ASN A 794 -10.78 -28.97 -1.48
N SER A 795 -11.39 -28.02 -0.78
CA SER A 795 -11.94 -28.27 0.56
C SER A 795 -13.01 -29.37 0.54
N ALA A 796 -13.91 -29.38 -0.44
CA ALA A 796 -14.93 -30.42 -0.57
C ALA A 796 -14.34 -31.80 -0.92
N THR A 797 -13.27 -31.85 -1.72
CA THR A 797 -12.57 -33.11 -2.03
C THR A 797 -11.97 -33.73 -0.77
N VAL A 798 -11.39 -32.91 0.12
CA VAL A 798 -10.79 -33.38 1.38
C VAL A 798 -11.87 -33.96 2.29
N VAL A 799 -13.01 -33.28 2.43
CA VAL A 799 -14.14 -33.79 3.24
C VAL A 799 -14.69 -35.10 2.66
N ALA A 800 -14.85 -35.19 1.34
CA ALA A 800 -15.31 -36.41 0.67
C ALA A 800 -14.37 -37.59 0.92
N VAL A 801 -13.06 -37.37 0.80
CA VAL A 801 -12.04 -38.39 1.08
C VAL A 801 -12.10 -38.83 2.54
N LEU A 802 -12.23 -37.90 3.49
CA LEU A 802 -12.36 -38.22 4.91
C LEU A 802 -13.58 -39.10 5.18
N ILE A 803 -14.76 -38.73 4.67
CA ILE A 803 -15.98 -39.54 4.83
C ILE A 803 -15.79 -40.93 4.23
N ALA A 804 -15.24 -41.03 3.02
CA ALA A 804 -14.96 -42.31 2.38
C ALA A 804 -13.99 -43.17 3.19
N THR A 805 -12.91 -42.59 3.74
CA THR A 805 -11.95 -43.33 4.56
C THR A 805 -12.56 -43.83 5.87
N VAL A 806 -13.40 -43.02 6.52
CA VAL A 806 -14.04 -43.37 7.77
C VAL A 806 -15.10 -44.46 7.56
N ALA A 807 -15.96 -44.31 6.55
CA ALA A 807 -16.96 -45.32 6.19
C ALA A 807 -16.28 -46.65 5.79
N PHE A 808 -15.25 -46.57 4.94
CA PHE A 808 -14.48 -47.76 4.55
C PHE A 808 -13.85 -48.45 5.76
N ALA A 809 -13.24 -47.72 6.69
CA ALA A 809 -12.65 -48.29 7.90
C ALA A 809 -13.73 -48.90 8.82
N ALA A 810 -14.91 -48.26 8.94
CA ALA A 810 -16.00 -48.74 9.78
C ALA A 810 -16.47 -50.14 9.35
N ILE A 811 -16.66 -50.37 8.04
CA ILE A 811 -17.12 -51.67 7.50
C ILE A 811 -16.24 -52.84 7.96
N PHE A 812 -14.92 -52.64 8.09
CA PHE A 812 -13.98 -53.71 8.48
C PHE A 812 -13.69 -53.78 9.99
N THR A 813 -14.09 -52.78 10.76
CA THR A 813 -13.78 -52.71 12.21
C THR A 813 -14.94 -53.12 13.10
N ILE A 814 -16.16 -53.26 12.54
CA ILE A 814 -17.38 -53.59 13.29
C ILE A 814 -17.66 -55.09 13.14
N PRO A 815 -18.07 -55.79 14.21
CA PRO A 815 -18.16 -57.25 14.18
C PRO A 815 -19.29 -57.77 13.28
N GLY A 816 -18.92 -58.29 12.12
CA GLY A 816 -19.44 -59.56 11.60
C GLY A 816 -18.31 -60.57 11.75
N GLN A 817 -18.28 -61.32 12.84
CA GLN A 817 -17.22 -62.30 13.06
C GLN A 817 -17.24 -63.37 11.96
N TYR A 818 -16.07 -63.92 11.66
CA TYR A 818 -15.97 -65.20 10.98
C TYR A 818 -16.41 -66.28 11.97
N GLU A 819 -17.07 -67.33 11.49
CA GLU A 819 -17.42 -68.45 12.37
C GLU A 819 -16.11 -69.13 12.86
N GLU A 820 -15.74 -68.88 14.12
CA GLU A 820 -14.52 -69.39 14.77
C GLU A 820 -14.69 -70.82 15.32
N GLU A 821 -15.93 -71.28 15.51
CA GLU A 821 -16.28 -72.63 15.98
C GLU A 821 -17.04 -73.44 14.92
N ARG A 822 -16.73 -74.73 14.79
CA ARG A 822 -17.39 -75.62 13.81
C ARG A 822 -18.80 -76.00 14.28
N THR A 823 -19.80 -75.18 13.92
CA THR A 823 -21.22 -75.52 14.03
C THR A 823 -21.71 -76.28 12.78
N ILE A 824 -22.64 -77.22 12.97
CA ILE A 824 -23.13 -78.11 11.89
C ILE A 824 -23.88 -77.27 10.84
N GLY A 825 -23.29 -77.14 9.65
CA GLY A 825 -23.90 -76.49 8.48
C GLY A 825 -23.22 -75.22 7.98
N MET A 826 -22.17 -74.71 8.64
CA MET A 826 -21.40 -73.54 8.19
C MET A 826 -19.91 -73.87 8.03
N LEU A 827 -19.23 -73.25 7.05
CA LEU A 827 -17.79 -73.44 6.83
C LEU A 827 -16.98 -72.58 7.81
N LEU A 828 -15.86 -73.13 8.31
CA LEU A 828 -14.92 -72.35 9.13
C LEU A 828 -14.39 -71.16 8.31
N GLY A 829 -14.52 -69.93 8.83
CA GLY A 829 -14.18 -68.72 8.09
C GLY A 829 -15.30 -68.14 7.21
N GLU A 830 -16.52 -68.67 7.29
CA GLU A 830 -17.70 -68.07 6.65
C GLU A 830 -18.07 -66.76 7.36
N ALA A 831 -18.31 -65.69 6.58
CA ALA A 831 -18.60 -64.37 7.12
C ALA A 831 -20.03 -64.31 7.67
N ARG A 832 -20.19 -64.18 8.99
CA ARG A 832 -21.50 -64.12 9.64
C ARG A 832 -22.02 -62.69 9.66
N ILE A 833 -22.91 -62.38 8.73
CA ILE A 833 -23.66 -61.12 8.74
C ILE A 833 -24.59 -61.13 9.96
N ALA A 834 -24.39 -60.20 10.90
CA ALA A 834 -25.25 -60.07 12.06
C ALA A 834 -26.67 -59.67 11.62
N ASN A 835 -27.66 -60.54 11.80
CA ASN A 835 -29.07 -60.28 11.47
C ASN A 835 -29.77 -59.38 12.52
N LYS A 836 -29.08 -58.33 12.98
CA LYS A 836 -29.62 -57.35 13.93
C LYS A 836 -30.07 -56.12 13.15
N ALA A 837 -31.25 -55.58 13.47
CA ALA A 837 -31.79 -54.38 12.80
C ALA A 837 -30.80 -53.19 12.80
N PRO A 838 -30.07 -52.88 13.88
CA PRO A 838 -29.04 -51.83 13.87
C PRO A 838 -27.88 -52.12 12.92
N PHE A 839 -27.48 -53.38 12.74
CA PHE A 839 -26.41 -53.74 11.82
C PHE A 839 -26.85 -53.55 10.35
N LEU A 840 -28.09 -53.91 10.02
CA LEU A 840 -28.62 -53.72 8.68
C LEU A 840 -28.74 -52.24 8.31
N VAL A 841 -29.20 -51.40 9.25
CA VAL A 841 -29.25 -49.94 9.08
C VAL A 841 -27.85 -49.36 8.90
N PHE A 842 -26.89 -49.76 9.74
CA PHE A 842 -25.49 -49.35 9.60
C PHE A 842 -24.95 -49.69 8.21
N PHE A 843 -25.06 -50.96 7.79
CA PHE A 843 -24.50 -51.45 6.52
C PHE A 843 -25.04 -50.69 5.30
N ILE A 844 -26.36 -50.44 5.24
CA ILE A 844 -26.99 -49.75 4.11
C ILE A 844 -26.54 -48.28 4.05
N PHE A 845 -26.62 -47.56 5.17
CA PHE A 845 -26.34 -46.13 5.19
C PHE A 845 -24.85 -45.82 5.08
N ASP A 846 -23.99 -46.65 5.67
CA ASP A 846 -22.53 -46.51 5.54
C ASP A 846 -22.07 -46.76 4.10
N SER A 847 -22.61 -47.82 3.46
CA SER A 847 -22.35 -48.10 2.04
C SER A 847 -22.80 -46.93 1.15
N LEU A 848 -23.99 -46.36 1.37
CA LEU A 848 -24.46 -45.20 0.61
C LEU A 848 -23.56 -43.97 0.82
N ALA A 849 -23.10 -43.71 2.04
CA ALA A 849 -22.18 -42.62 2.33
C ALA A 849 -20.83 -42.81 1.62
N LEU A 850 -20.28 -44.04 1.64
CA LEU A 850 -19.04 -44.41 0.96
C LEU A 850 -19.13 -44.20 -0.55
N PHE A 851 -20.15 -44.76 -1.21
CA PHE A 851 -20.30 -44.68 -2.66
C PHE A 851 -20.57 -43.25 -3.14
N ILE A 852 -21.38 -42.47 -2.43
CA ILE A 852 -21.61 -41.06 -2.79
C ILE A 852 -20.31 -40.25 -2.66
N SER A 853 -19.53 -40.49 -1.60
CA SER A 853 -18.27 -39.79 -1.37
C SER A 853 -17.21 -40.13 -2.42
N LEU A 854 -17.07 -41.42 -2.79
CA LEU A 854 -16.18 -41.85 -3.87
C LEU A 854 -16.62 -41.30 -5.23
N ALA A 855 -17.92 -41.31 -5.54
CA ALA A 855 -18.44 -40.74 -6.77
C ALA A 855 -18.10 -39.25 -6.90
N VAL A 856 -18.21 -38.48 -5.81
CA VAL A 856 -17.81 -37.08 -5.79
C VAL A 856 -16.32 -36.91 -6.09
N VAL A 857 -15.43 -37.70 -5.47
CA VAL A 857 -13.99 -37.64 -5.69
C VAL A 857 -13.62 -38.01 -7.14
N VAL A 858 -14.24 -39.04 -7.70
CA VAL A 858 -14.02 -39.47 -9.10
C VAL A 858 -14.49 -38.39 -10.06
N VAL A 859 -15.68 -37.83 -9.87
CA VAL A 859 -16.19 -36.74 -10.72
C VAL A 859 -15.31 -35.48 -10.60
N GLN A 860 -14.76 -35.18 -9.42
CA GLN A 860 -13.87 -34.04 -9.22
C GLN A 860 -12.51 -34.21 -9.90
N THR A 861 -11.96 -35.43 -9.89
CA THR A 861 -10.63 -35.74 -10.47
C THR A 861 -10.69 -35.96 -11.98
N SER A 862 -11.77 -36.56 -12.49
CA SER A 862 -11.91 -36.89 -13.92
C SER A 862 -12.37 -35.71 -14.79
N VAL A 863 -13.18 -34.79 -14.25
CA VAL A 863 -13.81 -33.76 -15.08
C VAL A 863 -12.97 -32.47 -15.10
N VAL A 864 -12.05 -32.38 -16.07
CA VAL A 864 -11.36 -31.12 -16.41
C VAL A 864 -12.31 -30.21 -17.19
N VAL A 865 -13.27 -29.58 -16.49
CA VAL A 865 -14.21 -28.68 -17.14
C VAL A 865 -13.49 -27.38 -17.54
N ILE A 866 -13.36 -27.14 -18.85
CA ILE A 866 -12.78 -25.91 -19.39
C ILE A 866 -13.75 -24.72 -19.21
N GLU A 867 -15.06 -24.99 -19.18
CA GLU A 867 -16.10 -23.96 -19.13
C GLU A 867 -16.58 -23.57 -17.71
N GLN A 868 -16.64 -22.26 -17.44
CA GLN A 868 -16.95 -21.72 -16.11
C GLN A 868 -18.39 -21.97 -15.63
N LYS A 869 -19.37 -21.99 -16.55
CA LYS A 869 -20.78 -22.24 -16.20
C LYS A 869 -21.00 -23.68 -15.76
N ALA A 870 -20.38 -24.63 -16.47
CA ALA A 870 -20.41 -26.04 -16.11
C ALA A 870 -19.70 -26.31 -14.77
N LYS A 871 -18.53 -25.69 -14.51
CA LYS A 871 -17.86 -25.76 -13.19
C LYS A 871 -18.75 -25.30 -12.04
N LYS A 872 -19.50 -24.21 -12.22
CA LYS A 872 -20.42 -23.71 -11.18
C LYS A 872 -21.59 -24.65 -10.92
N LYS A 873 -22.20 -25.21 -11.98
CA LYS A 873 -23.26 -26.22 -11.83
C LYS A 873 -22.73 -27.48 -11.15
N LEU A 874 -21.53 -27.92 -11.51
CA LEU A 874 -20.85 -29.06 -10.92
C LEU A 874 -20.65 -28.87 -9.41
N VAL A 875 -20.08 -27.73 -8.98
CA VAL A 875 -19.86 -27.42 -7.55
C VAL A 875 -21.18 -27.35 -6.79
N PHE A 876 -22.23 -26.79 -7.39
CA PHE A 876 -23.55 -26.74 -6.76
C PHE A 876 -24.14 -28.14 -6.53
N VAL A 877 -23.98 -29.06 -7.48
CA VAL A 877 -24.44 -30.45 -7.35
C VAL A 877 -23.58 -31.22 -6.35
N ILE A 878 -22.26 -31.08 -6.42
CA ILE A 878 -21.32 -31.71 -5.48
C ILE A 878 -21.64 -31.30 -4.04
N ASN A 879 -21.89 -30.00 -3.81
CA ASN A 879 -22.21 -29.53 -2.47
C ASN A 879 -23.46 -30.23 -1.92
N LYS A 880 -24.52 -30.38 -2.74
CA LYS A 880 -25.74 -31.11 -2.35
C LYS A 880 -25.48 -32.59 -2.05
N LEU A 881 -24.69 -33.26 -2.89
CA LEU A 881 -24.31 -34.66 -2.66
C LEU A 881 -23.47 -34.81 -1.38
N MET A 882 -22.65 -33.80 -1.04
CA MET A 882 -21.88 -33.80 0.19
C MET A 882 -22.77 -33.71 1.43
N TRP A 883 -23.78 -32.83 1.43
CA TRP A 883 -24.78 -32.78 2.49
C TRP A 883 -25.54 -34.10 2.66
N LEU A 884 -25.84 -34.77 1.54
CA LEU A 884 -26.50 -36.07 1.56
C LEU A 884 -25.58 -37.17 2.14
N ALA A 885 -24.30 -37.18 1.79
CA ALA A 885 -23.31 -38.11 2.36
C ALA A 885 -23.13 -37.89 3.88
N CYS A 886 -23.07 -36.63 4.33
CA CYS A 886 -23.01 -36.28 5.75
C CYS A 886 -24.25 -36.76 6.53
N LEU A 887 -25.43 -36.73 5.91
CA LEU A 887 -26.65 -37.25 6.52
C LEU A 887 -26.56 -38.77 6.70
N PHE A 888 -26.16 -39.50 5.66
CA PHE A 888 -26.10 -40.97 5.71
C PHE A 888 -25.02 -41.50 6.66
N ILE A 889 -23.82 -40.90 6.66
CA ILE A 889 -22.76 -41.30 7.59
C ILE A 889 -23.20 -41.08 9.04
N SER A 890 -23.95 -40.02 9.31
CA SER A 890 -24.45 -39.75 10.65
C SER A 890 -25.49 -40.77 11.12
N VAL A 891 -26.40 -41.19 10.22
CA VAL A 891 -27.35 -42.29 10.51
C VAL A 891 -26.59 -43.60 10.77
N ALA A 892 -25.53 -43.86 9.99
CA ALA A 892 -24.67 -45.02 10.22
C ALA A 892 -23.99 -44.97 11.60
N PHE A 893 -23.42 -43.83 12.00
CA PHE A 893 -22.81 -43.65 13.32
C PHE A 893 -23.80 -43.80 14.48
N VAL A 894 -25.02 -43.30 14.34
CA VAL A 894 -26.08 -43.52 15.35
C VAL A 894 -26.44 -45.00 15.43
N SER A 895 -26.50 -45.71 14.30
CA SER A 895 -26.76 -47.15 14.31
C SER A 895 -25.60 -47.94 14.91
N LEU A 896 -24.38 -47.45 14.74
CA LEU A 896 -23.15 -48.04 15.25
C LEU A 896 -23.06 -48.03 16.78
N SER A 897 -23.51 -46.98 17.45
CA SER A 897 -23.49 -46.92 18.93
C SER A 897 -24.27 -48.07 19.56
N PHE A 898 -25.42 -48.44 18.98
CA PHE A 898 -26.22 -49.60 19.41
C PHE A 898 -25.57 -50.96 19.10
N ILE A 899 -24.62 -51.02 18.17
CA ILE A 899 -23.86 -52.24 17.86
C ILE A 899 -22.70 -52.40 18.83
N VAL A 900 -21.93 -51.33 19.09
CA VAL A 900 -20.71 -51.36 19.91
C VAL A 900 -21.01 -51.53 21.40
N VAL A 901 -22.01 -50.80 21.91
CA VAL A 901 -22.35 -50.83 23.36
C VAL A 901 -23.04 -52.14 23.75
N GLY A 902 -23.70 -52.82 22.81
CA GLY A 902 -24.38 -54.08 23.07
C GLY A 902 -25.70 -53.92 23.85
N LYS A 903 -26.33 -55.04 24.23
CA LYS A 903 -27.65 -55.05 24.88
C LYS A 903 -27.62 -54.75 26.37
N GLU A 904 -26.46 -54.87 27.01
CA GLU A 904 -26.35 -54.77 28.47
C GLU A 904 -26.36 -53.32 28.96
N ASP A 905 -25.85 -52.37 28.15
CA ASP A 905 -25.76 -50.95 28.48
C ASP A 905 -26.51 -50.03 27.49
N ILE A 906 -27.73 -50.41 27.09
CA ILE A 906 -28.55 -49.64 26.12
C ILE A 906 -28.71 -48.16 26.52
N LEU A 907 -28.71 -47.84 27.82
CA LEU A 907 -28.78 -46.46 28.32
C LEU A 907 -27.60 -45.59 27.83
N LEU A 908 -26.38 -46.14 27.74
CA LEU A 908 -25.22 -45.42 27.22
C LEU A 908 -25.38 -45.10 25.72
N ALA A 909 -25.87 -46.07 24.93
CA ALA A 909 -26.15 -45.87 23.51
C ALA A 909 -27.27 -44.83 23.27
N ILE A 910 -28.29 -44.80 24.12
CA ILE A 910 -29.36 -43.79 24.08
C ILE A 910 -28.79 -42.40 24.41
N CYS A 911 -27.98 -42.29 25.47
CA CYS A 911 -27.34 -41.02 25.84
C CYS A 911 -26.45 -40.49 24.71
N GLU A 912 -25.62 -41.34 24.10
CA GLU A 912 -24.78 -40.96 22.96
C GLU A 912 -25.62 -40.51 21.76
N THR A 913 -26.72 -41.23 21.46
CA THR A 913 -27.63 -40.88 20.37
C THR A 913 -28.32 -39.54 20.59
N VAL A 914 -28.72 -39.22 21.83
CA VAL A 914 -29.34 -37.93 22.18
C VAL A 914 -28.32 -36.80 22.05
N ILE A 915 -27.09 -36.99 22.52
CA ILE A 915 -26.02 -35.99 22.41
C ILE A 915 -25.63 -35.78 20.93
N GLY A 916 -25.39 -36.85 20.18
CA GLY A 916 -25.09 -36.77 18.75
C GLY A 916 -26.22 -36.13 17.94
N GLY A 917 -27.46 -36.54 18.21
CA GLY A 917 -28.66 -36.00 17.55
C GLY A 917 -28.88 -34.51 17.82
N THR A 918 -28.66 -34.04 19.05
CA THR A 918 -28.78 -32.61 19.40
C THR A 918 -27.69 -31.77 18.74
N ILE A 919 -26.44 -32.24 18.70
CA ILE A 919 -25.33 -31.57 17.99
C ILE A 919 -25.63 -31.49 16.49
N MET A 920 -26.12 -32.58 15.89
CA MET A 920 -26.49 -32.57 14.47
C MET A 920 -27.66 -31.62 14.17
N LEU A 921 -28.71 -31.65 14.98
CA LEU A 921 -29.89 -30.82 14.76
C LEU A 921 -29.57 -29.33 14.92
N THR A 922 -28.73 -28.97 15.90
CA THR A 922 -28.27 -27.59 16.11
C THR A 922 -27.34 -27.12 14.98
N THR A 923 -26.40 -27.95 14.53
CA THR A 923 -25.48 -27.58 13.44
C THR A 923 -26.17 -27.48 12.09
N ILE A 924 -27.00 -28.46 11.70
CA ILE A 924 -27.80 -28.43 10.47
C ILE A 924 -28.83 -27.29 10.55
N GLY A 925 -29.48 -27.12 11.70
CA GLY A 925 -30.45 -26.05 11.94
C GLY A 925 -29.85 -24.65 11.81
N ALA A 926 -28.68 -24.40 12.41
CA ALA A 926 -27.97 -23.12 12.29
C ALA A 926 -27.52 -22.84 10.85
N MET A 927 -27.02 -23.86 10.13
CA MET A 927 -26.62 -23.72 8.73
C MET A 927 -27.82 -23.42 7.83
N CYS A 928 -28.93 -24.15 8.00
CA CYS A 928 -30.19 -23.89 7.28
C CYS A 928 -30.75 -22.50 7.60
N TYR A 929 -30.71 -22.07 8.86
CA TYR A 929 -31.14 -20.74 9.28
C TYR A 929 -30.30 -19.64 8.61
N CYS A 930 -28.97 -19.78 8.57
CA CYS A 930 -28.09 -18.82 7.90
C CYS A 930 -28.40 -18.71 6.40
N VAL A 931 -28.65 -19.85 5.74
CA VAL A 931 -29.02 -19.88 4.32
C VAL A 931 -30.39 -19.22 4.06
N ILE A 932 -31.37 -19.46 4.94
CA ILE A 932 -32.71 -18.86 4.84
C ILE A 932 -32.66 -17.35 5.10
N MET A 933 -31.96 -16.91 6.15
CA MET A 933 -31.78 -15.48 6.45
C MET A 933 -31.11 -14.74 5.31
N HIS A 934 -30.07 -15.33 4.70
CA HIS A 934 -29.41 -14.74 3.53
C HIS A 934 -30.36 -14.60 2.33
N ARG A 935 -31.21 -15.61 2.07
CA ARG A 935 -32.25 -15.52 1.03
C ARG A 935 -33.29 -14.43 1.31
N ILE A 936 -33.68 -14.24 2.57
CA ILE A 936 -34.63 -13.19 2.99
C ILE A 936 -34.01 -11.80 2.84
N GLU A 937 -32.72 -11.63 3.16
CA GLU A 937 -32.01 -10.39 2.91
C GLU A 937 -31.89 -10.10 1.40
N GLU A 938 -31.64 -11.12 0.57
CA GLU A 938 -31.60 -10.94 -0.88
C GLU A 938 -32.96 -10.51 -1.47
N THR A 939 -34.08 -11.05 -0.98
CA THR A 939 -35.42 -10.67 -1.42
C THR A 939 -35.81 -9.27 -0.93
N LYS A 940 -35.51 -8.91 0.32
CA LYS A 940 -35.70 -7.54 0.85
C LYS A 940 -34.90 -6.48 0.09
N LEU A 941 -33.66 -6.79 -0.30
CA LEU A 941 -32.86 -5.87 -1.12
C LEU A 941 -33.37 -5.74 -2.56
N LYS A 942 -34.02 -6.78 -3.11
CA LYS A 942 -34.66 -6.72 -4.44
C LYS A 942 -35.97 -5.93 -4.39
N SER A 943 -36.76 -6.02 -3.31
CA SER A 943 -37.97 -5.19 -3.16
C SER A 943 -37.61 -3.71 -2.98
N MET A 944 -36.61 -3.38 -2.16
CA MET A 944 -36.09 -2.01 -2.01
C MET A 944 -35.55 -1.41 -3.32
N ARG A 945 -34.95 -2.22 -4.20
CA ARG A 945 -34.51 -1.76 -5.55
C ARG A 945 -35.69 -1.46 -6.48
N LYS A 946 -36.81 -2.18 -6.33
CA LYS A 946 -38.01 -2.04 -7.17
C LYS A 946 -38.90 -0.87 -6.72
N GLU A 947 -38.90 -0.54 -5.43
CA GLU A 947 -39.55 0.69 -4.91
C GLU A 947 -38.75 1.95 -5.26
N ARG A 948 -37.42 1.90 -5.18
CA ARG A 948 -36.53 3.03 -5.51
C ARG A 948 -36.45 3.36 -7.02
N SER A 949 -37.00 2.49 -7.88
CA SER A 949 -37.16 2.77 -9.32
C SER A 949 -38.50 3.43 -9.68
N LYS A 950 -39.46 3.51 -8.74
CA LYS A 950 -40.77 4.16 -8.96
C LYS A 950 -40.87 5.56 -8.36
N SER A 951 -39.99 5.94 -7.43
CA SER A 951 -39.88 7.29 -6.93
C SER A 951 -38.48 7.84 -7.23
N ILE A 952 -38.42 9.08 -7.75
CA ILE A 952 -37.23 9.93 -7.93
C ILE A 952 -36.69 10.00 -9.38
N SER A 953 -37.33 10.88 -10.15
CA SER A 953 -36.69 11.90 -10.98
C SER A 953 -36.07 12.98 -10.08
N SER A 954 -34.77 12.86 -9.77
CA SER A 954 -33.92 13.95 -9.22
C SER A 954 -32.47 13.46 -9.10
N SER A 955 -31.55 14.31 -9.50
CA SER A 955 -30.13 14.04 -9.72
C SER A 955 -29.35 13.82 -8.42
N HIS A 956 -29.24 12.57 -7.98
CA HIS A 956 -28.15 12.12 -7.12
C HIS A 956 -27.72 10.71 -7.56
N MET A 957 -26.62 10.61 -8.32
CA MET A 957 -26.00 9.31 -8.58
C MET A 957 -25.27 8.84 -7.31
N PRO A 958 -25.60 7.66 -6.75
CA PRO A 958 -24.77 7.04 -5.73
C PRO A 958 -23.42 6.66 -6.34
N SER A 959 -22.36 6.74 -5.55
CA SER A 959 -21.02 6.34 -5.98
C SER A 959 -20.94 4.83 -6.27
N GLU A 960 -20.23 4.43 -7.33
CA GLU A 960 -20.02 3.01 -7.70
C GLU A 960 -19.44 2.17 -6.54
N SER A 961 -18.75 2.80 -5.57
CA SER A 961 -18.23 2.14 -4.37
C SER A 961 -19.30 1.65 -3.39
N GLU A 962 -20.46 2.30 -3.31
CA GLU A 962 -21.56 1.88 -2.43
C GLU A 962 -22.36 0.72 -3.02
N ILE A 963 -22.50 0.67 -4.35
CA ILE A 963 -23.14 -0.44 -5.06
C ILE A 963 -22.24 -1.69 -5.01
N LEU A 964 -20.92 -1.52 -5.14
CA LEU A 964 -19.96 -2.62 -5.07
C LEU A 964 -19.78 -3.18 -3.64
N LYS A 965 -19.83 -2.36 -2.59
CA LYS A 965 -19.80 -2.86 -1.20
C LYS A 965 -21.02 -3.73 -0.86
N GLY A 966 -22.20 -3.37 -1.38
CA GLY A 966 -23.43 -4.16 -1.19
C GLY A 966 -23.47 -5.48 -1.96
N GLU A 967 -22.77 -5.58 -3.10
CA GLU A 967 -22.63 -6.83 -3.86
C GLU A 967 -21.49 -7.74 -3.38
N PHE A 968 -20.47 -7.18 -2.72
CA PHE A 968 -19.33 -7.96 -2.20
C PHE A 968 -19.67 -8.75 -0.93
N ASN A 969 -20.46 -8.18 -0.01
CA ASN A 969 -20.91 -8.91 1.18
C ASN A 969 -21.92 -10.04 0.86
N LYS A 970 -22.57 -10.00 -0.32
CA LYS A 970 -23.61 -10.96 -0.70
C LYS A 970 -23.09 -12.33 -1.15
N ARG A 971 -21.83 -12.46 -1.55
CA ARG A 971 -21.33 -13.69 -2.21
C ARG A 971 -20.19 -14.40 -1.49
N MET A 972 -19.71 -13.87 -0.37
CA MET A 972 -18.57 -14.45 0.34
C MET A 972 -18.94 -15.54 1.36
N TYR A 973 -20.23 -15.70 1.70
CA TYR A 973 -20.69 -16.63 2.73
C TYR A 973 -21.59 -17.77 2.21
N ALA A 974 -21.76 -17.89 0.89
CA ALA A 974 -22.59 -18.92 0.26
C ALA A 974 -21.83 -19.76 -0.79
N LEU A 975 -20.54 -20.00 -0.55
CA LEU A 975 -19.73 -21.01 -1.23
C LEU A 975 -19.10 -21.93 -0.20
#